data_AF-A0A7X0H5U6-F1
#
_entry.id   AF-A0A7X0H5U6-F1
#
_cell.length_a   1.000
_cell.length_b   1.000
_cell.length_c   1.000
_cell.angle_alpha   90.00
_cell.angle_beta   90.00
_cell.angle_gamma   90.00
#
_symmetry.space_group_name_H-M   'P 1'
#
loop_
_entity.id
_entity.type
_entity.pdbx_description
1 polymer ?
#
loop_
_entity_poly.entity_id
_entity_poly.type
_entity_poly.pdbx_seq_one_letter_code
_entity_poly.pdbx_strand_id
1 'polypeptide(L)'
;MSKDRLTQLVALLVIIVALTGSMLMINPINQQRRDLQLTFAVDSNQADPPQYALLAAGLGSFRGVAVNTLWYRMEMMKRDGQFAEANTLATWITYLQPRFPQVWGFQAWNMAYNFSVETYTPQERYDWVNKGIRLLREQGIPYNPNSVRLYRELGWILFHKVGQSTDDVNWYYKGEFAREWEELLGAAPEQLNAAGVISEMGRIAVMADRYFAVDSPNVRVSQDLEALIEAEVIPEINERAEALQDMGIVALDQALRSIRQTVPDRNEEGQAGLDLLLESTADQLNRAERDAATAFVEDYPAAGVLVDELRRRGMGLDQKTLRAFGKCIMYLRFRSPEIVQGLPDSLMPPEAREVLPLILQVQAEDLDSGLREALLGELLPFLRAKVLIEDYHMQPVKMYQYMAPIPENKKDDPFYPGHYGPLDWRHPHTHSLYWARLGVEQYFDLRDESKVDILNTQRMALHSMQALSDAGTVSFNPFNRPGQQIDLLPDPDYIEGYFKIVDETKAMANDEQLGQRIREEAFEGGEENFLQKAVLYSFLYGSRPQAEYYYQRLIDEYSESGQAYTRGIYENLSLEDFVAWMIYDDDLGRPGMISLINSRFIEAYRQGLASGNVRGMQVFNQNLALAQNVHRMYNEKFSYETGLDVGGGRLRLPPFSQMAEDAFAQFMTDRKHDLFIRLNAYRTAYINYQSLPLAPRTYRRWEQAVSAEVVAAGFDPAVAIPEPPNVVETVEGAGGQQGGATIQRQ
;
A
#
# COMPACT_ATOMS: atom_id res chain seq x y z
N MET A 1 -21.21 11.17 78.40
CA MET A 1 -20.17 11.60 77.43
C MET A 1 -20.50 13.03 77.01
N SER A 2 -19.52 13.96 76.97
CA SER A 2 -19.80 15.32 76.50
C SER A 2 -20.11 15.32 75.00
N LYS A 3 -20.87 16.31 74.52
CA LYS A 3 -21.17 16.46 73.07
C LYS A 3 -19.89 16.45 72.24
N ASP A 4 -18.83 17.11 72.72
CA ASP A 4 -17.55 17.19 72.02
C ASP A 4 -16.86 15.83 71.84
N ARG A 5 -16.90 14.96 72.86
CA ARG A 5 -16.35 13.60 72.74
C ARG A 5 -17.14 12.73 71.78
N LEU A 6 -18.47 12.92 71.71
CA LEU A 6 -19.31 12.23 70.73
C LEU A 6 -18.97 12.69 69.31
N THR A 7 -18.83 13.99 69.09
CA THR A 7 -18.43 14.56 67.79
C THR A 7 -17.05 14.05 67.36
N GLN A 8 -16.07 13.99 68.28
CA GLN A 8 -14.75 13.45 67.98
C GLN A 8 -14.79 11.96 67.62
N LEU A 9 -15.55 11.14 68.35
CA LEU A 9 -15.67 9.71 68.05
C LEU A 9 -16.37 9.45 66.71
N VAL A 10 -17.42 10.22 66.41
CA VAL A 10 -18.10 10.13 65.11
C VAL A 10 -17.18 10.58 63.99
N ALA A 11 -16.44 11.68 64.15
CA ALA A 11 -15.46 12.14 63.15
C ALA A 11 -14.36 11.09 62.92
N LEU A 12 -13.85 10.47 63.98
CA LEU A 12 -12.85 9.41 63.89
C LEU A 12 -13.41 8.16 63.18
N LEU A 13 -14.65 7.78 63.48
CA LEU A 13 -15.34 6.69 62.80
C LEU A 13 -15.52 6.99 61.30
N VAL A 14 -15.94 8.21 60.94
CA VAL A 14 -16.07 8.64 59.54
C VAL A 14 -14.74 8.57 58.81
N ILE A 15 -13.64 9.02 59.44
CA ILE A 15 -12.29 8.91 58.87
C ILE A 15 -11.90 7.44 58.66
N ILE A 16 -12.11 6.57 59.65
CA ILE A 16 -11.79 5.14 59.54
C ILE A 16 -12.60 4.48 58.42
N VAL A 17 -13.89 4.78 58.33
CA VAL A 17 -14.77 4.25 57.29
C VAL A 17 -14.34 4.75 55.90
N ALA A 18 -14.02 6.04 55.77
CA ALA A 18 -13.54 6.61 54.50
C ALA A 18 -12.19 6.03 54.06
N LEU A 19 -11.24 5.86 54.99
CA LEU A 19 -9.93 5.26 54.68
C LEU A 19 -10.05 3.77 54.34
N THR A 20 -10.87 3.02 55.07
CA THR A 20 -11.13 1.61 54.78
C THR A 20 -11.82 1.45 53.43
N GLY A 21 -12.83 2.27 53.15
CA GLY A 21 -13.52 2.30 51.86
C GLY A 21 -12.56 2.64 50.72
N SER A 22 -11.67 3.62 50.92
CA SER A 22 -10.63 3.95 49.95
C SER A 22 -9.69 2.77 49.69
N MET A 23 -9.18 2.10 50.74
CA MET A 23 -8.29 0.95 50.58
C MET A 23 -8.94 -0.23 49.85
N LEU A 24 -10.22 -0.52 50.13
CA LEU A 24 -10.95 -1.59 49.46
C LEU A 24 -11.18 -1.29 47.97
N MET A 25 -11.29 -0.02 47.60
CA MET A 25 -11.47 0.41 46.21
C MET A 25 -10.16 0.49 45.42
N ILE A 26 -8.98 0.49 46.06
CA ILE A 26 -7.69 0.58 45.36
C ILE A 26 -7.52 -0.56 44.35
N ASN A 27 -7.78 -1.82 44.75
CA ASN A 27 -7.55 -2.98 43.87
C ASN A 27 -8.54 -3.00 42.68
N PRO A 28 -9.87 -2.88 42.87
CA PRO A 28 -10.82 -2.79 41.76
C PRO A 28 -10.53 -1.61 40.83
N ILE A 29 -10.20 -0.42 41.37
CA ILE A 29 -9.86 0.75 40.55
C ILE A 29 -8.56 0.50 39.78
N ASN A 30 -7.53 -0.09 40.40
CA ASN A 30 -6.28 -0.39 39.70
C ASN A 30 -6.45 -1.51 38.66
N GLN A 31 -7.36 -2.45 38.88
CA GLN A 31 -7.72 -3.45 37.89
C GLN A 31 -8.44 -2.79 36.71
N GLN A 32 -9.49 -2.01 36.96
CA GLN A 32 -10.17 -1.22 35.93
C GLN A 32 -9.21 -0.28 35.18
N ARG A 33 -8.26 0.36 35.87
CA ARG A 33 -7.25 1.22 35.22
C ARG A 33 -6.29 0.43 34.33
N ARG A 34 -6.02 -0.85 34.64
CA ARG A 34 -5.24 -1.75 33.78
C ARG A 34 -6.08 -2.23 32.60
N ASP A 35 -7.29 -2.69 32.87
CA ASP A 35 -8.23 -3.20 31.87
C ASP A 35 -8.60 -2.11 30.84
N LEU A 36 -8.80 -0.87 31.30
CA LEU A 36 -9.05 0.31 30.46
C LEU A 36 -7.76 0.99 29.97
N GLN A 37 -6.58 0.44 30.29
CA GLN A 37 -5.26 0.96 29.91
C GLN A 37 -5.01 2.45 30.29
N LEU A 38 -5.63 2.93 31.37
CA LEU A 38 -5.53 4.30 31.88
C LEU A 38 -4.24 4.57 32.68
N THR A 39 -3.43 3.54 32.92
CA THR A 39 -2.14 3.64 33.61
C THR A 39 -1.02 3.08 32.77
N PHE A 40 0.16 3.70 32.92
CA PHE A 40 1.41 3.07 32.52
C PHE A 40 1.74 2.01 33.57
N ALA A 41 1.17 0.81 33.42
CA ALA A 41 1.72 -0.35 34.09
C ALA A 41 3.04 -0.66 33.37
N VAL A 42 4.15 -0.64 34.10
CA VAL A 42 5.40 -1.20 33.61
C VAL A 42 5.20 -2.71 33.64
N ASP A 43 4.52 -3.26 32.64
CA ASP A 43 4.54 -4.70 32.45
C ASP A 43 5.95 -5.04 31.99
N SER A 44 6.61 -5.88 32.79
CA SER A 44 8.04 -6.20 32.73
C SER A 44 8.50 -6.87 31.43
N ASN A 45 7.61 -7.03 30.46
CA ASN A 45 7.83 -7.81 29.24
C ASN A 45 7.88 -6.95 27.97
N GLN A 46 7.57 -5.64 28.04
CA GLN A 46 7.86 -4.71 26.95
C GLN A 46 9.13 -3.93 27.30
N ALA A 47 10.08 -3.88 26.36
CA ALA A 47 11.32 -3.12 26.48
C ALA A 47 11.06 -1.61 26.37
N ASP A 48 10.18 -1.08 27.22
CA ASP A 48 9.89 0.34 27.29
C ASP A 48 11.14 1.07 27.83
N PRO A 49 11.61 2.14 27.16
CA PRO A 49 12.79 2.84 27.64
C PRO A 49 12.59 3.38 29.07
N PRO A 50 13.52 3.09 30.01
CA PRO A 50 13.38 3.44 31.43
C PRO A 50 13.07 4.92 31.71
N GLN A 51 13.43 5.81 30.79
CA GLN A 51 13.10 7.24 30.85
C GLN A 51 11.59 7.53 30.91
N TYR A 52 10.74 6.75 30.25
CA TYR A 52 9.29 6.97 30.23
C TYR A 52 8.68 6.76 31.61
N ALA A 53 9.01 5.61 32.22
CA ALA A 53 8.58 5.26 33.56
C ALA A 53 9.12 6.24 34.61
N LEU A 54 10.38 6.64 34.51
CA LEU A 54 11.01 7.57 35.45
C LEU A 54 10.40 8.99 35.40
N LEU A 55 10.20 9.54 34.20
CA LEU A 55 9.61 10.88 34.02
C LEU A 55 8.12 10.90 34.37
N ALA A 56 7.38 9.84 34.02
CA ALA A 56 5.96 9.74 34.34
C ALA A 56 5.71 9.49 35.84
N ALA A 57 6.53 8.66 36.50
CA ALA A 57 6.39 8.34 37.92
C ALA A 57 6.95 9.45 38.84
N GLY A 58 8.01 10.13 38.43
CA GLY A 58 8.71 11.12 39.27
C GLY A 58 7.94 12.42 39.51
N LEU A 59 7.03 12.82 38.61
CA LEU A 59 6.33 14.10 38.70
C LEU A 59 4.97 14.04 39.42
N GLY A 60 4.38 12.85 39.58
CA GLY A 60 3.06 12.69 40.22
C GLY A 60 2.03 13.69 39.69
N SER A 61 1.38 14.44 40.60
CA SER A 61 0.37 15.46 40.26
C SER A 61 0.94 16.69 39.52
N PHE A 62 2.26 16.93 39.54
CA PHE A 62 2.88 18.08 38.84
C PHE A 62 3.08 17.84 37.34
N ARG A 63 2.84 16.61 36.86
CA ARG A 63 2.96 16.22 35.45
C ARG A 63 2.20 17.16 34.51
N GLY A 64 0.97 17.55 34.86
CA GLY A 64 0.16 18.47 34.05
C GLY A 64 0.78 19.87 33.90
N VAL A 65 1.39 20.41 34.98
CA VAL A 65 2.05 21.73 34.96
C VAL A 65 3.33 21.67 34.11
N ALA A 66 4.11 20.60 34.25
CA ALA A 66 5.31 20.38 33.44
C ALA A 66 4.96 20.30 31.94
N VAL A 67 3.95 19.50 31.60
CA VAL A 67 3.43 19.38 30.24
C VAL A 67 3.01 20.75 29.67
N ASN A 68 2.20 21.52 30.40
CA ASN A 68 1.78 22.86 29.94
C ASN A 68 2.97 23.81 29.69
N THR A 69 4.00 23.72 30.54
CA THR A 69 5.23 24.52 30.37
C THR A 69 5.99 24.11 29.11
N LEU A 70 6.09 22.80 28.84
CA LEU A 70 6.72 22.28 27.62
C LEU A 70 5.94 22.71 26.37
N TRP A 71 4.61 22.66 26.41
CA TRP A 71 3.75 23.14 25.32
C TRP A 71 3.99 24.62 25.00
N TYR A 72 4.02 25.48 26.03
CA TYR A 72 4.31 26.90 25.85
C TYR A 72 5.69 27.11 25.23
N ARG A 73 6.73 26.43 25.75
CA ARG A 73 8.09 26.56 25.22
C ARG A 73 8.23 26.04 23.80
N MET A 74 7.61 24.90 23.48
CA MET A 74 7.61 24.36 22.12
C MET A 74 7.00 25.36 21.14
N GLU A 75 5.85 25.95 21.48
CA GLU A 75 5.19 26.91 20.58
C GLU A 75 6.05 28.17 20.37
N MET A 76 6.78 28.62 21.39
CA MET A 76 7.79 29.69 21.24
C MET A 76 8.92 29.28 20.29
N MET A 77 9.53 28.09 20.49
CA MET A 77 10.59 27.58 19.63
C MET A 77 10.12 27.45 18.16
N LYS A 78 8.87 27.01 17.93
CA LYS A 78 8.27 26.95 16.60
C LYS A 78 8.17 28.32 15.94
N ARG A 79 7.71 29.34 16.67
CA ARG A 79 7.62 30.72 16.18
C ARG A 79 8.99 31.30 15.81
N ASP A 80 10.02 30.90 16.54
CA ASP A 80 11.40 31.34 16.34
C ASP A 80 12.14 30.52 15.25
N GLY A 81 11.47 29.57 14.59
CA GLY A 81 12.07 28.69 13.58
C GLY A 81 13.00 27.60 14.13
N GLN A 82 13.02 27.40 15.45
CA GLN A 82 13.85 26.43 16.16
C GLN A 82 13.18 25.04 16.18
N PHE A 83 13.04 24.43 14.99
CA PHE A 83 12.26 23.20 14.82
C PHE A 83 12.87 21.97 15.50
N ALA A 84 14.21 21.88 15.59
CA ALA A 84 14.87 20.77 16.27
C ALA A 84 14.59 20.79 17.79
N GLU A 85 14.66 21.96 18.39
CA GLU A 85 14.35 22.21 19.79
C GLU A 85 12.86 22.02 20.06
N ALA A 86 11.99 22.55 19.20
CA ALA A 86 10.55 22.32 19.27
C ALA A 86 10.22 20.83 19.23
N ASN A 87 10.86 20.07 18.32
CA ASN A 87 10.68 18.64 18.22
C ASN A 87 11.14 17.89 19.48
N THR A 88 12.27 18.30 20.07
CA THR A 88 12.77 17.72 21.32
C THR A 88 11.75 17.89 22.47
N LEU A 89 11.17 19.08 22.59
CA LEU A 89 10.13 19.36 23.58
C LEU A 89 8.84 18.57 23.31
N ALA A 90 8.44 18.43 22.04
CA ALA A 90 7.30 17.61 21.63
C ALA A 90 7.50 16.14 22.03
N THR A 91 8.69 15.59 21.81
CA THR A 91 9.04 14.24 22.25
C THR A 91 8.95 14.08 23.77
N TRP A 92 9.38 15.06 24.56
CA TRP A 92 9.19 14.98 26.02
C TRP A 92 7.71 15.03 26.42
N ILE A 93 6.87 15.75 25.67
CA ILE A 93 5.43 15.76 25.89
C ILE A 93 4.83 14.38 25.64
N THR A 94 5.20 13.67 24.56
CA THR A 94 4.72 12.30 24.32
C THR A 94 5.21 11.34 25.42
N TYR A 95 6.43 11.53 25.91
CA TYR A 95 6.98 10.72 27.00
C TYR A 95 6.24 10.95 28.30
N LEU A 96 5.83 12.20 28.53
CA LEU A 96 5.00 12.60 29.65
C LEU A 96 3.52 12.35 29.42
N GLN A 97 3.03 11.92 28.26
CA GLN A 97 1.60 11.65 28.00
C GLN A 97 1.39 10.49 27.02
N PRO A 98 1.99 9.31 27.24
CA PRO A 98 2.03 8.26 26.22
C PRO A 98 0.66 7.65 25.90
N ARG A 99 -0.29 7.65 26.86
CA ARG A 99 -1.67 7.16 26.70
C ARG A 99 -2.67 8.25 26.25
N PHE A 100 -2.18 9.39 25.77
CA PHE A 100 -3.04 10.47 25.27
C PHE A 100 -2.86 10.61 23.75
N PRO A 101 -3.72 9.98 22.93
CA PRO A 101 -3.54 9.92 21.47
C PRO A 101 -3.26 11.29 20.80
N GLN A 102 -3.89 12.34 21.31
CA GLN A 102 -3.82 13.69 20.77
C GLN A 102 -2.40 14.25 20.76
N VAL A 103 -1.52 13.88 21.70
CA VAL A 103 -0.12 14.37 21.69
C VAL A 103 0.68 13.75 20.55
N TRP A 104 0.45 12.47 20.26
CA TRP A 104 1.09 11.75 19.16
C TRP A 104 0.62 12.28 17.81
N GLY A 105 -0.70 12.37 17.62
CA GLY A 105 -1.29 12.92 16.40
C GLY A 105 -0.81 14.35 16.13
N PHE A 106 -0.79 15.21 17.15
CA PHE A 106 -0.29 16.58 17.00
C PHE A 106 1.20 16.64 16.63
N GLN A 107 2.06 15.84 17.28
CA GLN A 107 3.48 15.84 16.98
C GLN A 107 3.75 15.31 15.57
N ALA A 108 3.08 14.24 15.16
CA ALA A 108 3.19 13.68 13.81
C ALA A 108 2.73 14.70 12.75
N TRP A 109 1.60 15.39 13.00
CA TRP A 109 1.13 16.46 12.13
C TRP A 109 2.14 17.60 12.01
N ASN A 110 2.72 18.05 13.13
CA ASN A 110 3.76 19.09 13.10
C ASN A 110 4.94 18.67 12.23
N MET A 111 5.44 17.44 12.38
CA MET A 111 6.55 16.96 11.55
C MET A 111 6.16 16.92 10.07
N ALA A 112 5.02 16.29 9.75
CA ALA A 112 4.62 16.04 8.37
C ALA A 112 4.13 17.29 7.63
N TYR A 113 3.50 18.26 8.30
CA TYR A 113 2.89 19.43 7.65
C TYR A 113 3.57 20.76 7.99
N ASN A 114 4.02 20.96 9.23
CA ASN A 114 4.51 22.27 9.66
C ASN A 114 6.04 22.38 9.53
N PHE A 115 6.79 21.37 9.96
CA PHE A 115 8.25 21.39 9.90
C PHE A 115 8.75 21.06 8.50
N SER A 116 8.10 20.12 7.81
CA SER A 116 8.50 19.73 6.46
C SER A 116 8.50 20.94 5.49
N VAL A 117 7.44 21.73 5.45
CA VAL A 117 7.29 22.85 4.49
C VAL A 117 8.27 24.00 4.71
N GLU A 118 8.87 24.09 5.89
CA GLU A 118 9.87 25.11 6.25
C GLU A 118 11.31 24.70 5.85
N THR A 119 11.50 23.48 5.33
CA THR A 119 12.80 23.00 4.84
C THR A 119 13.06 23.34 3.38
N TYR A 120 14.34 23.34 3.00
CA TYR A 120 14.79 23.81 1.69
C TYR A 120 15.00 22.70 0.65
N THR A 121 15.21 21.45 1.07
CA THR A 121 15.51 20.34 0.16
C THR A 121 14.39 19.28 0.20
N PRO A 122 14.07 18.63 -0.95
CA PRO A 122 13.09 17.53 -0.96
C PRO A 122 13.44 16.39 0.01
N GLN A 123 14.74 16.13 0.19
CA GLN A 123 15.25 15.12 1.12
C GLN A 123 14.93 15.45 2.58
N GLU A 124 15.36 16.62 3.07
CA GLU A 124 15.08 17.03 4.46
C GLU A 124 13.58 17.13 4.72
N ARG A 125 12.82 17.57 3.71
CA ARG A 125 11.36 17.64 3.77
C ARG A 125 10.75 16.25 3.97
N TYR A 126 11.16 15.28 3.15
CA TYR A 126 10.69 13.90 3.27
C TYR A 126 11.12 13.26 4.59
N ASP A 127 12.33 13.55 5.09
CA ASP A 127 12.79 13.05 6.39
C ASP A 127 11.85 13.46 7.52
N TRP A 128 11.32 14.68 7.51
CA TRP A 128 10.31 15.12 8.48
C TRP A 128 8.96 14.42 8.29
N VAL A 129 8.50 14.28 7.05
CA VAL A 129 7.27 13.52 6.76
C VAL A 129 7.39 12.08 7.26
N ASN A 130 8.50 11.41 6.94
CA ASN A 130 8.75 10.03 7.36
C ASN A 130 8.90 9.91 8.88
N LYS A 131 9.54 10.88 9.56
CA LYS A 131 9.55 10.92 11.04
C LYS A 131 8.14 10.97 11.63
N GLY A 132 7.21 11.71 11.04
CA GLY A 132 5.81 11.76 11.48
C GLY A 132 5.10 10.42 11.28
N ILE A 133 5.30 9.77 10.14
CA ILE A 133 4.78 8.42 9.83
C ILE A 133 5.30 7.41 10.86
N ARG A 134 6.62 7.36 11.06
CA ARG A 134 7.28 6.46 12.00
C ARG A 134 6.86 6.71 13.44
N LEU A 135 6.69 7.96 13.85
CA LEU A 135 6.22 8.30 15.21
C LEU A 135 4.86 7.66 15.50
N LEU A 136 3.90 7.73 14.58
CA LEU A 136 2.59 7.12 14.77
C LEU A 136 2.67 5.60 14.72
N ARG A 137 3.35 5.05 13.70
CA ARG A 137 3.45 3.61 13.47
C ARG A 137 4.20 2.87 14.57
N GLU A 138 5.36 3.39 14.97
CA GLU A 138 6.31 2.71 15.85
C GLU A 138 6.08 3.03 17.34
N GLN A 139 5.32 4.08 17.67
CA GLN A 139 5.11 4.50 19.06
C GLN A 139 3.65 4.88 19.35
N GLY A 140 3.09 5.83 18.60
CA GLY A 140 1.76 6.38 18.88
C GLY A 140 0.67 5.30 18.95
N ILE A 141 0.56 4.47 17.91
CA ILE A 141 -0.40 3.37 17.81
C ILE A 141 -0.07 2.26 18.82
N PRO A 142 1.17 1.73 18.93
CA PRO A 142 1.51 0.74 19.97
C PRO A 142 1.15 1.18 21.40
N TYR A 143 1.33 2.46 21.75
CA TYR A 143 0.92 2.99 23.05
C TYR A 143 -0.59 3.26 23.16
N ASN A 144 -1.33 3.34 22.06
CA ASN A 144 -2.75 3.64 22.03
C ASN A 144 -3.46 2.78 20.96
N PRO A 145 -3.41 1.44 21.05
CA PRO A 145 -3.93 0.56 20.01
C PRO A 145 -5.43 0.77 19.79
N ASN A 146 -6.12 1.17 20.84
CA ASN A 146 -7.57 1.40 20.83
C ASN A 146 -7.98 2.75 20.20
N SER A 147 -7.04 3.56 19.74
CA SER A 147 -7.32 4.90 19.20
C SER A 147 -7.43 4.90 17.68
N VAL A 148 -8.64 4.63 17.17
CA VAL A 148 -9.00 4.72 15.73
C VAL A 148 -8.48 6.00 15.08
N ARG A 149 -8.50 7.12 15.83
CA ARG A 149 -7.98 8.40 15.38
C ARG A 149 -6.51 8.34 14.94
N LEU A 150 -5.63 7.61 15.64
CA LEU A 150 -4.21 7.53 15.27
C LEU A 150 -4.01 6.73 13.98
N TYR A 151 -4.76 5.65 13.80
CA TYR A 151 -4.79 4.89 12.54
C TYR A 151 -5.23 5.79 11.38
N ARG A 152 -6.30 6.57 11.59
CA ARG A 152 -6.76 7.57 10.62
C ARG A 152 -5.69 8.63 10.33
N GLU A 153 -5.04 9.15 11.35
CA GLU A 153 -4.00 10.19 11.21
C GLU A 153 -2.81 9.68 10.40
N LEU A 154 -2.35 8.46 10.67
CA LEU A 154 -1.28 7.80 9.92
C LEU A 154 -1.70 7.57 8.46
N GLY A 155 -2.88 7.01 8.24
CA GLY A 155 -3.41 6.81 6.90
C GLY A 155 -3.63 8.14 6.15
N TRP A 156 -4.01 9.21 6.84
CA TRP A 156 -4.17 10.54 6.23
C TRP A 156 -2.84 11.12 5.76
N ILE A 157 -1.77 11.01 6.56
CA ILE A 157 -0.43 11.43 6.14
C ILE A 157 0.00 10.66 4.88
N LEU A 158 -0.18 9.33 4.88
CA LEU A 158 0.16 8.49 3.73
C LEU A 158 -0.69 8.82 2.49
N PHE A 159 -2.00 9.02 2.68
CA PHE A 159 -2.94 9.35 1.62
C PHE A 159 -2.66 10.73 1.03
N HIS A 160 -2.73 11.76 1.87
CA HIS A 160 -2.75 13.15 1.45
C HIS A 160 -1.36 13.75 1.27
N LYS A 161 -0.44 13.51 2.21
CA LYS A 161 0.89 14.15 2.16
C LYS A 161 1.82 13.44 1.18
N VAL A 162 1.79 12.10 1.14
CA VAL A 162 2.66 11.29 0.27
C VAL A 162 1.94 10.93 -1.04
N GLY A 163 0.73 10.38 -0.96
CA GLY A 163 -0.01 9.83 -2.10
C GLY A 163 -0.62 10.87 -3.04
N GLN A 164 -1.17 11.97 -2.52
CA GLN A 164 -1.78 13.03 -3.35
C GLN A 164 -0.73 14.02 -3.92
N SER A 165 -1.19 15.00 -4.69
CA SER A 165 -0.36 16.01 -5.37
C SER A 165 -0.32 17.37 -4.66
N THR A 166 -0.65 17.42 -3.37
CA THR A 166 -0.80 18.69 -2.63
C THR A 166 0.52 19.37 -2.28
N ASP A 167 1.61 18.61 -2.26
CA ASP A 167 2.98 19.11 -2.07
C ASP A 167 3.70 19.19 -3.42
N ASP A 168 4.47 20.25 -3.68
CA ASP A 168 5.16 20.45 -4.95
C ASP A 168 6.28 19.42 -5.19
N VAL A 169 6.82 18.82 -4.13
CA VAL A 169 7.81 17.73 -4.21
C VAL A 169 7.21 16.34 -3.99
N ASN A 170 5.89 16.18 -4.10
CA ASN A 170 5.21 14.91 -3.82
C ASN A 170 5.78 13.69 -4.59
N TRP A 171 6.26 13.88 -5.82
CA TRP A 171 6.88 12.81 -6.59
C TRP A 171 8.19 12.31 -5.98
N TYR A 172 8.95 13.19 -5.31
CA TYR A 172 10.12 12.79 -4.52
C TYR A 172 9.69 11.86 -3.38
N TYR A 173 8.62 12.21 -2.65
CA TYR A 173 8.12 11.37 -1.56
C TYR A 173 7.70 9.99 -2.05
N LYS A 174 6.93 9.94 -3.14
CA LYS A 174 6.48 8.67 -3.74
C LYS A 174 7.67 7.82 -4.19
N GLY A 175 8.69 8.43 -4.79
CA GLY A 175 9.90 7.75 -5.25
C GLY A 175 10.72 7.15 -4.10
N GLU A 176 10.97 7.91 -3.03
CA GLU A 176 11.69 7.40 -1.86
C GLU A 176 10.87 6.38 -1.06
N PHE A 177 9.54 6.57 -0.98
CA PHE A 177 8.63 5.59 -0.37
C PHE A 177 8.64 4.26 -1.14
N ALA A 178 8.49 4.31 -2.46
CA ALA A 178 8.55 3.11 -3.30
C ALA A 178 9.92 2.42 -3.21
N ARG A 179 11.02 3.19 -3.15
CA ARG A 179 12.35 2.64 -2.92
C ARG A 179 12.44 1.87 -1.60
N GLU A 180 11.95 2.47 -0.50
CA GLU A 180 11.95 1.82 0.80
C GLU A 180 11.19 0.48 0.76
N TRP A 181 9.99 0.48 0.20
CA TRP A 181 9.14 -0.70 0.17
C TRP A 181 9.61 -1.75 -0.84
N GLU A 182 10.26 -1.34 -1.92
CA GLU A 182 10.90 -2.27 -2.85
C GLU A 182 12.13 -2.95 -2.23
N GLU A 183 12.89 -2.26 -1.37
CA GLU A 183 13.96 -2.89 -0.59
C GLU A 183 13.43 -3.89 0.45
N LEU A 184 12.23 -3.69 0.99
CA LEU A 184 11.67 -4.58 2.01
C LEU A 184 10.95 -5.78 1.38
N LEU A 185 10.02 -5.52 0.47
CA LEU A 185 9.09 -6.52 -0.08
C LEU A 185 9.43 -6.94 -1.51
N GLY A 186 10.36 -6.24 -2.17
CA GLY A 186 10.62 -6.42 -3.60
C GLY A 186 9.59 -5.70 -4.47
N ALA A 187 9.79 -5.73 -5.78
CA ALA A 187 8.74 -5.33 -6.72
C ALA A 187 7.74 -6.47 -6.86
N ALA A 188 6.47 -6.12 -7.12
CA ALA A 188 5.60 -7.03 -7.87
C ALA A 188 6.35 -7.40 -9.16
N PRO A 189 6.69 -8.67 -9.40
CA PRO A 189 7.43 -9.02 -10.59
C PRO A 189 6.62 -8.57 -11.81
N GLU A 190 7.26 -7.94 -12.78
CA GLU A 190 6.61 -7.34 -13.96
C GLU A 190 5.79 -8.35 -14.80
N GLN A 191 5.89 -9.64 -14.47
CA GLN A 191 5.23 -10.77 -15.12
C GLN A 191 4.14 -11.42 -14.26
N LEU A 192 3.98 -11.03 -12.98
CA LEU A 192 2.93 -11.57 -12.12
C LEU A 192 1.62 -10.81 -12.36
N ASN A 193 0.53 -11.58 -12.48
CA ASN A 193 -0.83 -11.08 -12.38
C ASN A 193 -1.23 -10.90 -10.91
N ALA A 194 -2.44 -10.41 -10.65
CA ALA A 194 -2.96 -10.21 -9.29
C ALA A 194 -2.76 -11.43 -8.36
N ALA A 195 -3.02 -12.65 -8.87
CA ALA A 195 -2.85 -13.88 -8.10
C ALA A 195 -1.40 -14.11 -7.64
N GLY A 196 -0.42 -13.75 -8.47
CA GLY A 196 0.99 -13.81 -8.10
C GLY A 196 1.36 -12.85 -6.97
N VAL A 197 0.85 -11.61 -7.03
CA VAL A 197 1.08 -10.60 -5.98
C VAL A 197 0.47 -11.06 -4.64
N ILE A 198 -0.74 -11.62 -4.68
CA ILE A 198 -1.41 -12.18 -3.49
C ILE A 198 -0.62 -13.37 -2.93
N SER A 199 -0.12 -14.27 -3.79
CA SER A 199 0.64 -15.45 -3.37
C SER A 199 1.95 -15.09 -2.66
N GLU A 200 2.68 -14.08 -3.14
CA GLU A 200 3.92 -13.61 -2.50
C GLU A 200 3.66 -13.04 -1.10
N MET A 201 2.60 -12.24 -0.92
CA MET A 201 2.21 -11.78 0.41
C MET A 201 1.75 -12.95 1.30
N GLY A 202 1.09 -13.96 0.72
CA GLY A 202 0.70 -15.18 1.40
C GLY A 202 1.88 -15.94 2.02
N ARG A 203 3.02 -16.04 1.32
CA ARG A 203 4.24 -16.66 1.86
C ARG A 203 4.74 -15.92 3.12
N ILE A 204 4.69 -14.59 3.11
CA ILE A 204 5.08 -13.76 4.26
C ILE A 204 4.08 -13.94 5.41
N ALA A 205 2.77 -13.96 5.09
CA ALA A 205 1.71 -14.16 6.07
C ALA A 205 1.79 -15.52 6.76
N VAL A 206 2.15 -16.59 6.03
CA VAL A 206 2.37 -17.92 6.63
C VAL A 206 3.51 -17.89 7.65
N MET A 207 4.61 -17.22 7.35
CA MET A 207 5.72 -17.07 8.30
C MET A 207 5.31 -16.22 9.51
N ALA A 208 4.53 -15.16 9.30
CA ALA A 208 4.00 -14.33 10.36
C ALA A 208 3.08 -15.14 11.31
N ASP A 209 2.11 -15.85 10.74
CA ASP A 209 1.15 -16.68 11.48
C ASP A 209 1.84 -17.78 12.29
N ARG A 210 2.83 -18.46 11.69
CA ARG A 210 3.51 -19.59 12.33
C ARG A 210 4.44 -19.18 13.48
N TYR A 211 5.14 -18.06 13.36
CA TYR A 211 6.24 -17.71 14.28
C TYR A 211 5.95 -16.52 15.19
N PHE A 212 4.93 -15.70 14.88
CA PHE A 212 4.69 -14.44 15.59
C PHE A 212 3.25 -14.27 16.09
N ALA A 213 2.34 -15.22 15.84
CA ALA A 213 1.01 -15.23 16.45
C ALA A 213 1.07 -15.72 17.91
N VAL A 214 1.17 -14.77 18.85
CA VAL A 214 1.38 -15.06 20.28
C VAL A 214 0.11 -15.02 21.13
N ASP A 215 -0.83 -14.13 20.84
CA ASP A 215 -2.02 -13.90 21.70
C ASP A 215 -3.31 -14.49 21.13
N SER A 216 -3.35 -14.74 19.82
CA SER A 216 -4.53 -15.21 19.08
C SER A 216 -4.27 -16.56 18.43
N PRO A 217 -5.30 -17.41 18.27
CA PRO A 217 -5.17 -18.65 17.49
C PRO A 217 -4.60 -18.38 16.09
N ASN A 218 -3.60 -19.17 15.70
CA ASN A 218 -3.07 -19.13 14.35
C ASN A 218 -4.01 -19.85 13.36
N VAL A 219 -3.74 -19.74 12.06
CA VAL A 219 -4.61 -20.31 11.01
C VAL A 219 -4.86 -21.81 11.23
N ARG A 220 -3.83 -22.57 11.62
CA ARG A 220 -3.96 -24.01 11.89
C ARG A 220 -4.93 -24.29 13.04
N VAL A 221 -4.77 -23.61 14.17
CA VAL A 221 -5.66 -23.77 15.33
C VAL A 221 -7.09 -23.37 14.98
N SER A 222 -7.28 -22.27 14.24
CA SER A 222 -8.60 -21.84 13.79
C SER A 222 -9.27 -22.88 12.87
N GLN A 223 -8.51 -23.46 11.93
CA GLN A 223 -9.01 -24.52 11.03
C GLN A 223 -9.36 -25.80 11.78
N ASP A 224 -8.52 -26.22 12.73
CA ASP A 224 -8.77 -27.42 13.54
C ASP A 224 -10.01 -27.23 14.43
N LEU A 225 -10.22 -26.02 14.98
CA LEU A 225 -11.42 -25.67 15.75
C LEU A 225 -12.67 -25.67 14.86
N GLU A 226 -12.59 -25.06 13.69
CA GLU A 226 -13.71 -25.02 12.74
C GLU A 226 -14.11 -26.41 12.25
N ALA A 227 -13.13 -27.25 11.87
CA ALA A 227 -13.38 -28.63 11.49
C ALA A 227 -14.09 -29.43 12.61
N LEU A 228 -13.74 -29.15 13.87
CA LEU A 228 -14.37 -29.80 15.02
C LEU A 228 -15.80 -29.30 15.27
N ILE A 229 -16.06 -28.01 15.04
CA ILE A 229 -17.41 -27.41 15.08
C ILE A 229 -18.28 -28.02 13.97
N GLU A 230 -17.77 -28.09 12.74
CA GLU A 230 -18.50 -28.61 11.57
C GLU A 230 -18.81 -30.10 11.67
N ALA A 231 -17.93 -30.88 12.31
CA ALA A 231 -18.17 -32.31 12.55
C ALA A 231 -19.36 -32.55 13.49
N GLU A 232 -19.77 -31.55 14.27
CA GLU A 232 -20.86 -31.60 15.24
C GLU A 232 -20.74 -32.72 16.30
N VAL A 233 -19.52 -33.25 16.52
CA VAL A 233 -19.27 -34.43 17.37
C VAL A 233 -19.23 -34.14 18.87
N ILE A 234 -19.06 -32.88 19.28
CA ILE A 234 -19.06 -32.44 20.69
C ILE A 234 -20.08 -31.33 20.90
N PRO A 235 -21.25 -31.62 21.50
CA PRO A 235 -22.30 -30.62 21.73
C PRO A 235 -21.85 -29.37 22.48
N GLU A 236 -20.99 -29.52 23.51
CA GLU A 236 -20.49 -28.39 24.30
C GLU A 236 -19.63 -27.41 23.46
N ILE A 237 -18.92 -27.90 22.44
CA ILE A 237 -18.16 -27.04 21.52
C ILE A 237 -19.12 -26.31 20.59
N ASN A 238 -20.10 -27.00 20.01
CA ASN A 238 -21.07 -26.41 19.09
C ASN A 238 -21.93 -25.34 19.77
N GLU A 239 -22.36 -25.59 21.01
CA GLU A 239 -23.13 -24.62 21.82
C GLU A 239 -22.32 -23.36 22.15
N ARG A 240 -20.99 -23.45 22.13
CA ARG A 240 -20.05 -22.37 22.50
C ARG A 240 -19.19 -21.92 21.31
N ALA A 241 -19.56 -22.26 20.08
CA ALA A 241 -18.71 -22.12 18.90
C ALA A 241 -18.20 -20.67 18.72
N GLU A 242 -19.13 -19.71 18.70
CA GLU A 242 -18.83 -18.28 18.58
C GLU A 242 -17.90 -17.80 19.73
N ALA A 243 -18.25 -18.15 20.97
CA ALA A 243 -17.45 -17.77 22.13
C ALA A 243 -16.04 -18.37 22.13
N LEU A 244 -15.84 -19.56 21.56
CA LEU A 244 -14.53 -20.22 21.44
C LEU A 244 -13.69 -19.59 20.31
N GLN A 245 -14.33 -19.26 19.19
CA GLN A 245 -13.67 -18.62 18.04
C GLN A 245 -13.12 -17.22 18.39
N ASP A 246 -13.73 -16.53 19.35
CA ASP A 246 -13.31 -15.21 19.82
C ASP A 246 -12.24 -15.24 20.93
N MET A 247 -11.83 -16.42 21.42
CA MET A 247 -10.86 -16.52 22.52
C MET A 247 -9.42 -16.32 22.04
N GLY A 248 -8.63 -15.61 22.85
CA GLY A 248 -7.17 -15.66 22.74
C GLY A 248 -6.63 -17.07 23.01
N ILE A 249 -5.45 -17.40 22.46
CA ILE A 249 -4.94 -18.78 22.40
C ILE A 249 -4.81 -19.46 23.78
N VAL A 250 -4.40 -18.70 24.81
CA VAL A 250 -4.28 -19.22 26.19
C VAL A 250 -5.64 -19.56 26.78
N ALA A 251 -6.64 -18.69 26.58
CA ALA A 251 -7.99 -18.91 27.09
C ALA A 251 -8.67 -20.06 26.34
N LEU A 252 -8.44 -20.16 25.02
CA LEU A 252 -8.91 -21.25 24.19
C LEU A 252 -8.36 -22.59 24.67
N ASP A 253 -7.04 -22.73 24.82
CA ASP A 253 -6.41 -23.96 25.32
C ASP A 253 -6.98 -24.39 26.68
N GLN A 254 -7.15 -23.45 27.61
CA GLN A 254 -7.75 -23.72 28.93
C GLN A 254 -9.21 -24.20 28.82
N ALA A 255 -10.02 -23.55 27.97
CA ALA A 255 -11.40 -23.93 27.74
C ALA A 255 -11.50 -25.33 27.13
N LEU A 256 -10.68 -25.63 26.12
CA LEU A 256 -10.64 -26.93 25.44
C LEU A 256 -10.19 -28.05 26.39
N ARG A 257 -9.21 -27.80 27.26
CA ARG A 257 -8.80 -28.77 28.31
C ARG A 257 -9.91 -29.05 29.30
N SER A 258 -10.71 -28.04 29.65
CA SER A 258 -11.88 -28.22 30.50
C SER A 258 -12.94 -29.08 29.82
N ILE A 259 -13.25 -28.81 28.55
CA ILE A 259 -14.19 -29.60 27.74
C ILE A 259 -13.69 -31.03 27.60
N ARG A 260 -12.39 -31.25 27.40
CA ARG A 260 -11.81 -32.59 27.24
C ARG A 260 -12.07 -33.51 28.44
N GLN A 261 -12.24 -32.96 29.64
CA GLN A 261 -12.57 -33.70 30.86
C GLN A 261 -14.05 -34.13 30.94
N THR A 262 -14.94 -33.47 30.21
CA THR A 262 -16.39 -33.77 30.21
C THR A 262 -16.79 -34.71 29.07
N VAL A 263 -15.96 -34.82 28.02
CA VAL A 263 -16.22 -35.70 26.86
C VAL A 263 -16.16 -37.19 27.25
N PRO A 264 -17.25 -37.97 27.10
CA PRO A 264 -17.29 -39.37 27.49
C PRO A 264 -16.36 -40.27 26.65
N ASP A 265 -15.78 -41.32 27.24
CA ASP A 265 -14.91 -42.29 26.55
C ASP A 265 -15.55 -42.98 25.34
N ARG A 266 -16.87 -43.08 25.30
CA ARG A 266 -17.61 -43.65 24.16
C ARG A 266 -17.65 -42.74 22.92
N ASN A 267 -17.26 -41.48 23.06
CA ASN A 267 -17.20 -40.52 21.95
C ASN A 267 -15.76 -40.48 21.38
N GLU A 268 -15.33 -41.58 20.77
CA GLU A 268 -13.96 -41.75 20.25
C GLU A 268 -13.60 -40.69 19.21
N GLU A 269 -14.54 -40.37 18.30
CA GLU A 269 -14.36 -39.37 17.26
C GLU A 269 -14.20 -37.95 17.85
N GLY A 270 -15.07 -37.57 18.79
CA GLY A 270 -14.94 -36.29 19.49
C GLY A 270 -13.65 -36.20 20.32
N GLN A 271 -13.25 -37.27 21.01
CA GLN A 271 -11.97 -37.29 21.73
C GLN A 271 -10.79 -37.11 20.79
N ALA A 272 -10.76 -37.83 19.66
CA ALA A 272 -9.67 -37.73 18.69
C ALA A 272 -9.58 -36.32 18.08
N GLY A 273 -10.71 -35.72 17.68
CA GLY A 273 -10.74 -34.35 17.14
C GLY A 273 -10.29 -33.31 18.17
N LEU A 274 -10.75 -33.41 19.41
CA LEU A 274 -10.34 -32.49 20.48
C LEU A 274 -8.87 -32.66 20.89
N ASP A 275 -8.34 -33.88 20.87
CA ASP A 275 -6.92 -34.15 21.15
C ASP A 275 -6.01 -33.56 20.06
N LEU A 276 -6.41 -33.65 18.77
CA LEU A 276 -5.69 -32.99 17.67
C LEU A 276 -5.68 -31.45 17.83
N LEU A 277 -6.83 -30.86 18.17
CA LEU A 277 -6.92 -29.42 18.40
C LEU A 277 -6.05 -28.99 19.61
N LEU A 278 -6.05 -29.76 20.70
CA LEU A 278 -5.20 -29.52 21.86
C LEU A 278 -3.70 -29.68 21.56
N GLU A 279 -3.34 -30.55 20.62
CA GLU A 279 -1.97 -30.66 20.11
C GLU A 279 -1.57 -29.40 19.34
N SER A 280 -2.45 -28.89 18.47
CA SER A 280 -2.22 -27.66 17.73
C SER A 280 -2.12 -26.42 18.63
N THR A 281 -2.97 -26.29 19.67
CA THR A 281 -2.85 -25.19 20.65
C THR A 281 -1.56 -25.28 21.45
N ALA A 282 -1.18 -26.49 21.86
CA ALA A 282 0.07 -26.72 22.60
C ALA A 282 1.31 -26.41 21.73
N ASP A 283 1.33 -26.80 20.45
CA ASP A 283 2.42 -26.47 19.52
C ASP A 283 2.57 -24.94 19.39
N GLN A 284 1.48 -24.22 19.19
CA GLN A 284 1.52 -22.76 19.09
C GLN A 284 2.04 -22.11 20.39
N LEU A 285 1.52 -22.50 21.55
CA LEU A 285 1.95 -21.96 22.85
C LEU A 285 3.43 -22.26 23.13
N ASN A 286 3.89 -23.48 22.86
CA ASN A 286 5.29 -23.85 23.03
C ASN A 286 6.20 -23.05 22.09
N ARG A 287 5.74 -22.73 20.87
CA ARG A 287 6.50 -21.90 19.92
C ARG A 287 6.58 -20.45 20.36
N ALA A 288 5.51 -19.89 20.91
CA ALA A 288 5.46 -18.51 21.41
C ALA A 288 6.48 -18.24 22.53
N GLU A 289 6.89 -19.26 23.29
CA GLU A 289 7.93 -19.15 24.33
C GLU A 289 9.36 -19.15 23.76
N ARG A 290 9.55 -19.44 22.47
CA ARG A 290 10.86 -19.63 21.85
C ARG A 290 11.26 -18.41 21.01
N ASP A 291 12.56 -18.22 20.84
CA ASP A 291 13.08 -17.28 19.84
C ASP A 291 12.66 -17.74 18.42
N ALA A 292 11.96 -16.87 17.70
CA ALA A 292 11.39 -17.16 16.38
C ALA A 292 12.46 -17.59 15.36
N ALA A 293 13.64 -16.97 15.38
CA ALA A 293 14.74 -17.34 14.49
C ALA A 293 15.27 -18.74 14.77
N THR A 294 15.35 -19.13 16.05
CA THR A 294 15.72 -20.48 16.45
C THR A 294 14.70 -21.51 15.98
N ALA A 295 13.41 -21.26 16.22
CA ALA A 295 12.34 -22.15 15.76
C ALA A 295 12.32 -22.30 14.23
N PHE A 296 12.53 -21.20 13.50
CA PHE A 296 12.60 -21.20 12.04
C PHE A 296 13.74 -22.09 11.50
N VAL A 297 14.95 -21.97 12.06
CA VAL A 297 16.11 -22.77 11.61
C VAL A 297 15.90 -24.27 11.83
N GLU A 298 15.18 -24.66 12.89
CA GLU A 298 14.83 -26.06 13.16
C GLU A 298 13.80 -26.61 12.18
N ASP A 299 12.77 -25.81 11.87
CA ASP A 299 11.72 -26.20 10.92
C ASP A 299 12.26 -26.24 9.47
N TYR A 300 13.26 -25.41 9.15
CA TYR A 300 13.84 -25.28 7.80
C TYR A 300 15.37 -25.47 7.80
N PRO A 301 15.89 -26.71 7.95
CA PRO A 301 17.32 -26.96 8.05
C PRO A 301 18.15 -26.46 6.85
N ALA A 302 17.58 -26.51 5.64
CA ALA A 302 18.24 -25.98 4.44
C ALA A 302 18.42 -24.45 4.49
N ALA A 303 17.41 -23.73 5.01
CA ALA A 303 17.54 -22.30 5.31
C ALA A 303 18.51 -22.06 6.48
N GLY A 304 18.56 -22.98 7.45
CA GLY A 304 19.55 -22.97 8.54
C GLY A 304 21.00 -22.87 8.08
N VAL A 305 21.37 -23.59 7.01
CA VAL A 305 22.72 -23.50 6.41
C VAL A 305 23.01 -22.09 5.89
N LEU A 306 22.02 -21.43 5.27
CA LEU A 306 22.14 -20.05 4.81
C LEU A 306 22.26 -19.07 5.98
N VAL A 307 21.50 -19.28 7.05
CA VAL A 307 21.59 -18.47 8.27
C VAL A 307 22.99 -18.57 8.89
N ASP A 308 23.59 -19.76 8.93
CA ASP A 308 24.95 -19.94 9.44
C ASP A 308 26.02 -19.31 8.53
N GLU A 309 25.80 -19.31 7.21
CA GLU A 309 26.65 -18.56 6.27
C GLU A 309 26.54 -17.04 6.49
N LEU A 310 25.33 -16.51 6.70
CA LEU A 310 25.11 -15.11 7.05
C LEU A 310 25.82 -14.74 8.36
N ARG A 311 25.68 -15.55 9.41
CA ARG A 311 26.38 -15.34 10.69
C ARG A 311 27.89 -15.32 10.54
N ARG A 312 28.46 -16.21 9.71
CA ARG A 312 29.91 -16.21 9.40
C ARG A 312 30.37 -14.93 8.68
N ARG A 313 29.47 -14.26 7.97
CA ARG A 313 29.68 -12.95 7.33
C ARG A 313 29.36 -11.76 8.27
N GLY A 314 29.05 -12.02 9.54
CA GLY A 314 28.69 -10.98 10.51
C GLY A 314 27.28 -10.42 10.32
N MET A 315 26.41 -11.12 9.60
CA MET A 315 25.02 -10.72 9.33
C MET A 315 24.06 -11.42 10.29
N GLY A 316 23.08 -10.67 10.80
CA GLY A 316 21.99 -11.16 11.65
C GLY A 316 20.73 -11.50 10.86
N LEU A 317 19.65 -11.88 11.55
CA LEU A 317 18.32 -11.96 10.95
C LEU A 317 17.52 -10.71 11.34
N ASP A 318 17.86 -9.58 10.72
CA ASP A 318 17.41 -8.24 11.08
C ASP A 318 17.04 -7.39 9.84
N GLN A 319 16.50 -6.19 10.08
CA GLN A 319 16.15 -5.23 9.03
C GLN A 319 17.33 -4.90 8.10
N LYS A 320 18.54 -4.81 8.65
CA LYS A 320 19.75 -4.48 7.89
C LYS A 320 20.04 -5.54 6.84
N THR A 321 19.91 -6.81 7.23
CA THR A 321 20.11 -7.97 6.35
C THR A 321 19.00 -8.09 5.31
N LEU A 322 17.74 -7.85 5.68
CA LEU A 322 16.64 -7.80 4.72
C LEU A 322 16.87 -6.72 3.65
N ARG A 323 17.23 -5.50 4.06
CA ARG A 323 17.52 -4.39 3.14
C ARG A 323 18.73 -4.68 2.25
N ALA A 324 19.75 -5.35 2.77
CA ALA A 324 20.90 -5.80 1.98
C ALA A 324 20.47 -6.74 0.85
N PHE A 325 19.65 -7.75 1.15
CA PHE A 325 19.07 -8.63 0.12
C PHE A 325 18.20 -7.86 -0.86
N GLY A 326 17.31 -7.01 -0.37
CA GLY A 326 16.41 -6.20 -1.19
C GLY A 326 17.13 -5.30 -2.19
N LYS A 327 18.19 -4.61 -1.76
CA LYS A 327 19.04 -3.79 -2.65
C LYS A 327 19.67 -4.63 -3.76
N CYS A 328 20.24 -5.79 -3.42
CA CYS A 328 20.81 -6.69 -4.42
C CYS A 328 19.76 -7.11 -5.45
N ILE A 329 18.61 -7.60 -4.99
CA ILE A 329 17.50 -8.05 -5.86
C ILE A 329 17.01 -6.89 -6.75
N MET A 330 16.80 -5.70 -6.16
CA MET A 330 16.33 -4.51 -6.85
C MET A 330 17.30 -4.08 -7.96
N TYR A 331 18.60 -3.93 -7.66
CA TYR A 331 19.55 -3.46 -8.68
C TYR A 331 19.83 -4.49 -9.77
N LEU A 332 19.85 -5.79 -9.43
CA LEU A 332 20.02 -6.87 -10.41
C LEU A 332 18.84 -6.98 -11.37
N ARG A 333 17.64 -6.42 -11.04
CA ARG A 333 16.54 -6.31 -12.00
C ARG A 333 16.87 -5.39 -13.18
N PHE A 334 17.74 -4.40 -12.97
CA PHE A 334 18.00 -3.33 -13.93
C PHE A 334 19.40 -3.36 -14.54
N ARG A 335 20.36 -4.02 -13.90
CA ARG A 335 21.78 -3.99 -14.29
C ARG A 335 22.43 -5.36 -14.14
N SER A 336 23.46 -5.61 -14.95
CA SER A 336 24.23 -6.85 -14.87
C SER A 336 25.00 -6.94 -13.53
N PRO A 337 25.34 -8.16 -13.08
CA PRO A 337 26.12 -8.37 -11.86
C PRO A 337 27.40 -7.53 -11.78
N GLU A 338 28.12 -7.38 -12.90
CA GLU A 338 29.37 -6.61 -12.97
C GLU A 338 29.14 -5.13 -12.68
N ILE A 339 28.04 -4.56 -13.21
CA ILE A 339 27.67 -3.17 -12.95
C ILE A 339 27.25 -3.01 -11.49
N VAL A 340 26.45 -3.94 -10.96
CA VAL A 340 25.98 -3.88 -9.56
C VAL A 340 27.14 -3.93 -8.57
N GLN A 341 28.16 -4.77 -8.82
CA GLN A 341 29.38 -4.83 -8.00
C GLN A 341 30.17 -3.51 -7.99
N GLY A 342 30.13 -2.76 -9.11
CA GLY A 342 30.80 -1.47 -9.28
C GLY A 342 30.05 -0.27 -8.73
N LEU A 343 28.83 -0.43 -8.21
CA LEU A 343 28.05 0.68 -7.64
C LEU A 343 28.75 1.28 -6.40
N PRO A 344 28.57 2.59 -6.14
CA PRO A 344 29.12 3.25 -4.96
C PRO A 344 28.45 2.77 -3.67
N ASP A 345 29.14 2.93 -2.53
CA ASP A 345 28.67 2.46 -1.21
C ASP A 345 27.34 3.11 -0.77
N SER A 346 26.99 4.27 -1.31
CA SER A 346 25.69 4.91 -1.08
C SER A 346 24.51 4.11 -1.65
N LEU A 347 24.75 3.29 -2.69
CA LEU A 347 23.75 2.41 -3.30
C LEU A 347 23.96 0.96 -2.88
N MET A 348 25.21 0.49 -2.88
CA MET A 348 25.63 -0.86 -2.49
C MET A 348 26.51 -0.82 -1.24
N PRO A 349 25.91 -0.66 -0.04
CA PRO A 349 26.66 -0.62 1.22
C PRO A 349 27.36 -1.96 1.50
N PRO A 350 28.34 -1.99 2.43
CA PRO A 350 29.12 -3.20 2.73
C PRO A 350 28.27 -4.45 2.97
N GLU A 351 27.14 -4.31 3.65
CA GLU A 351 26.24 -5.42 3.97
C GLU A 351 25.56 -5.99 2.72
N ALA A 352 25.20 -5.15 1.76
CA ALA A 352 24.67 -5.58 0.47
C ALA A 352 25.75 -6.34 -0.32
N ARG A 353 27.01 -5.89 -0.27
CA ARG A 353 28.13 -6.58 -0.91
C ARG A 353 28.37 -7.96 -0.29
N GLU A 354 28.17 -8.12 1.02
CA GLU A 354 28.34 -9.40 1.71
C GLU A 354 27.31 -10.45 1.29
N VAL A 355 26.06 -10.05 1.01
CA VAL A 355 24.99 -10.97 0.60
C VAL A 355 24.87 -11.15 -0.91
N LEU A 356 25.47 -10.26 -1.72
CA LEU A 356 25.41 -10.33 -3.18
C LEU A 356 25.84 -11.70 -3.76
N PRO A 357 26.91 -12.37 -3.29
CA PRO A 357 27.27 -13.69 -3.79
C PRO A 357 26.17 -14.74 -3.59
N LEU A 358 25.39 -14.65 -2.51
CA LEU A 358 24.27 -15.57 -2.25
C LEU A 358 23.12 -15.34 -3.25
N ILE A 359 22.83 -14.08 -3.56
CA ILE A 359 21.83 -13.72 -4.59
C ILE A 359 22.28 -14.17 -5.98
N LEU A 360 23.53 -13.94 -6.34
CA LEU A 360 24.07 -14.35 -7.64
C LEU A 360 24.08 -15.87 -7.79
N GLN A 361 24.35 -16.60 -6.72
CA GLN A 361 24.24 -18.05 -6.71
C GLN A 361 22.82 -18.45 -7.08
N VAL A 362 21.77 -18.01 -6.36
CA VAL A 362 20.38 -18.43 -6.63
C VAL A 362 19.80 -17.97 -7.99
N GLN A 363 20.46 -17.05 -8.66
CA GLN A 363 20.09 -16.58 -10.01
C GLN A 363 20.78 -17.34 -11.15
N ALA A 364 21.77 -18.19 -10.86
CA ALA A 364 22.48 -18.95 -11.90
C ALA A 364 21.59 -20.01 -12.58
N GLU A 365 21.79 -20.22 -13.88
CA GLU A 365 20.94 -21.10 -14.71
C GLU A 365 21.02 -22.59 -14.34
N ASP A 366 22.17 -23.06 -13.82
CA ASP A 366 22.44 -24.47 -13.48
C ASP A 366 22.06 -24.84 -12.03
N LEU A 367 21.02 -24.22 -11.48
CA LEU A 367 20.79 -24.22 -10.04
C LEU A 367 20.31 -25.54 -9.42
N ASP A 368 20.75 -25.80 -8.19
CA ASP A 368 20.04 -26.63 -7.23
C ASP A 368 18.75 -25.92 -6.77
N SER A 369 17.59 -26.45 -7.16
CA SER A 369 16.27 -25.94 -6.75
C SER A 369 16.11 -25.81 -5.23
N GLY A 370 16.83 -26.63 -4.45
CA GLY A 370 16.78 -26.58 -2.98
C GLY A 370 17.34 -25.29 -2.39
N LEU A 371 18.44 -24.77 -2.95
CA LEU A 371 19.05 -23.51 -2.46
C LEU A 371 18.15 -22.30 -2.74
N ARG A 372 17.51 -22.29 -3.91
CA ARG A 372 16.57 -21.22 -4.29
C ARG A 372 15.37 -21.19 -3.38
N GLU A 373 14.75 -22.35 -3.11
CA GLU A 373 13.61 -22.41 -2.20
C GLU A 373 14.02 -22.02 -0.78
N ALA A 374 15.15 -22.53 -0.29
CA ALA A 374 15.66 -22.17 1.04
C ALA A 374 15.87 -20.66 1.23
N LEU A 375 16.35 -19.95 0.19
CA LEU A 375 16.56 -18.50 0.27
C LEU A 375 15.30 -17.68 -0.02
N LEU A 376 14.70 -17.87 -1.21
CA LEU A 376 13.60 -17.03 -1.69
C LEU A 376 12.22 -17.50 -1.20
N GLY A 377 12.06 -18.80 -0.97
CA GLY A 377 10.81 -19.41 -0.52
C GLY A 377 10.64 -19.40 1.00
N GLU A 378 11.75 -19.54 1.75
CA GLU A 378 11.70 -19.70 3.21
C GLU A 378 12.37 -18.54 3.97
N LEU A 379 13.68 -18.32 3.78
CA LEU A 379 14.44 -17.34 4.58
C LEU A 379 13.97 -15.90 4.34
N LEU A 380 13.76 -15.51 3.08
CA LEU A 380 13.38 -14.15 2.75
C LEU A 380 11.96 -13.80 3.23
N PRO A 381 10.92 -14.66 3.05
CA PRO A 381 9.61 -14.45 3.66
C PRO A 381 9.65 -14.40 5.19
N PHE A 382 10.46 -15.24 5.84
CA PHE A 382 10.66 -15.18 7.28
C PHE A 382 11.26 -13.84 7.73
N LEU A 383 12.32 -13.37 7.07
CA LEU A 383 12.93 -12.06 7.37
C LEU A 383 11.95 -10.91 7.16
N ARG A 384 11.15 -10.96 6.09
CA ARG A 384 10.10 -9.97 5.82
C ARG A 384 9.04 -9.96 6.91
N ALA A 385 8.55 -11.12 7.32
CA ALA A 385 7.57 -11.24 8.40
C ALA A 385 8.11 -10.66 9.71
N LYS A 386 9.33 -11.05 10.09
CA LYS A 386 10.01 -10.56 11.29
C LYS A 386 10.14 -9.04 11.28
N VAL A 387 10.69 -8.47 10.21
CA VAL A 387 10.91 -7.02 10.10
C VAL A 387 9.59 -6.25 10.06
N LEU A 388 8.57 -6.75 9.36
CA LEU A 388 7.25 -6.11 9.33
C LEU A 388 6.63 -6.02 10.73
N ILE A 389 6.76 -7.08 11.53
CA ILE A 389 6.17 -7.15 12.86
C ILE A 389 6.99 -6.36 13.88
N GLU A 390 8.31 -6.59 13.93
CA GLU A 390 9.17 -6.05 14.99
C GLU A 390 9.61 -4.61 14.73
N ASP A 391 9.89 -4.24 13.48
CA ASP A 391 10.41 -2.90 13.14
C ASP A 391 9.32 -1.98 12.59
N TYR A 392 8.35 -2.52 11.82
CA TYR A 392 7.28 -1.74 11.21
C TYR A 392 5.96 -1.79 11.98
N HIS A 393 5.81 -2.67 12.97
CA HIS A 393 4.56 -2.89 13.71
C HIS A 393 3.35 -3.11 12.79
N MET A 394 3.57 -3.78 11.66
CA MET A 394 2.55 -4.18 10.70
C MET A 394 2.27 -5.68 10.83
N GLN A 395 1.07 -6.08 10.45
CA GLN A 395 0.55 -7.44 10.60
C GLN A 395 0.45 -8.12 9.22
N PRO A 396 1.42 -8.96 8.80
CA PRO A 396 1.42 -9.56 7.46
C PRO A 396 0.19 -10.43 7.19
N VAL A 397 -0.38 -11.06 8.23
CA VAL A 397 -1.63 -11.82 8.13
C VAL A 397 -2.79 -10.91 7.68
N LYS A 398 -2.91 -9.70 8.24
CA LYS A 398 -3.92 -8.71 7.80
C LYS A 398 -3.62 -8.14 6.42
N MET A 399 -2.35 -7.88 6.13
CA MET A 399 -1.90 -7.45 4.80
C MET A 399 -2.34 -8.45 3.72
N TYR A 400 -2.18 -9.76 3.98
CA TYR A 400 -2.68 -10.82 3.11
C TYR A 400 -4.21 -10.90 3.08
N GLN A 401 -4.87 -10.89 4.25
CA GLN A 401 -6.33 -10.99 4.37
C GLN A 401 -7.04 -9.95 3.49
N TYR A 402 -6.54 -8.71 3.47
CA TYR A 402 -7.12 -7.62 2.66
C TYR A 402 -7.05 -7.87 1.15
N MET A 403 -6.05 -8.62 0.70
CA MET A 403 -5.85 -8.95 -0.71
C MET A 403 -6.55 -10.27 -1.10
N ALA A 404 -6.64 -11.20 -0.15
CA ALA A 404 -7.11 -12.55 -0.38
C ALA A 404 -8.62 -12.59 -0.70
N PRO A 405 -9.08 -13.59 -1.46
CA PRO A 405 -10.51 -13.86 -1.61
C PRO A 405 -11.19 -14.09 -0.27
N ILE A 406 -12.44 -13.68 -0.16
CA ILE A 406 -13.26 -13.90 1.04
C ILE A 406 -13.54 -15.41 1.18
N PRO A 407 -13.24 -16.01 2.35
CA PRO A 407 -13.59 -17.41 2.64
C PRO A 407 -15.10 -17.68 2.49
N GLU A 408 -15.48 -18.88 2.05
CA GLU A 408 -16.89 -19.24 1.79
C GLU A 408 -17.80 -19.02 3.01
N ASN A 409 -17.34 -19.42 4.20
CA ASN A 409 -18.01 -19.26 5.49
C ASN A 409 -18.16 -17.79 5.95
N LYS A 410 -17.50 -16.84 5.26
CA LYS A 410 -17.53 -15.41 5.59
C LYS A 410 -18.14 -14.55 4.47
N LYS A 411 -18.61 -15.14 3.37
CA LYS A 411 -19.19 -14.39 2.25
C LYS A 411 -20.44 -13.57 2.61
N ASP A 412 -21.22 -14.06 3.57
CA ASP A 412 -22.43 -13.40 4.03
C ASP A 412 -22.17 -12.36 5.13
N ASP A 413 -20.93 -12.24 5.63
CA ASP A 413 -20.56 -11.22 6.61
C ASP A 413 -20.21 -9.90 5.89
N PRO A 414 -21.08 -8.87 5.99
CA PRO A 414 -20.88 -7.61 5.28
C PRO A 414 -19.67 -6.81 5.82
N PHE A 415 -19.14 -7.16 7.00
CA PHE A 415 -18.02 -6.48 7.63
C PHE A 415 -16.68 -7.20 7.45
N TYR A 416 -16.68 -8.44 6.91
CA TYR A 416 -15.44 -9.19 6.70
C TYR A 416 -14.54 -8.49 5.67
N PRO A 417 -13.28 -8.15 6.02
CA PRO A 417 -12.36 -7.50 5.10
C PRO A 417 -11.70 -8.52 4.16
N GLY A 418 -11.60 -8.16 2.88
CA GLY A 418 -10.92 -8.97 1.87
C GLY A 418 -11.31 -8.55 0.46
N HIS A 419 -10.66 -9.18 -0.52
CA HIS A 419 -10.92 -8.95 -1.95
C HIS A 419 -10.74 -7.48 -2.39
N TYR A 420 -9.80 -6.76 -1.78
CA TYR A 420 -9.50 -5.37 -2.19
C TYR A 420 -8.61 -5.29 -3.43
N GLY A 421 -8.05 -6.39 -3.90
CA GLY A 421 -7.17 -6.44 -5.06
C GLY A 421 -5.69 -6.66 -4.70
N PRO A 422 -4.80 -6.67 -5.70
CA PRO A 422 -3.38 -7.00 -5.52
C PRO A 422 -2.60 -5.79 -4.97
N LEU A 423 -2.79 -5.46 -3.70
CA LEU A 423 -2.16 -4.32 -3.03
C LEU A 423 -0.64 -4.26 -3.23
N ASP A 424 -0.16 -3.28 -3.99
CA ASP A 424 1.27 -2.99 -4.16
C ASP A 424 1.76 -2.06 -3.04
N TRP A 425 2.62 -2.57 -2.17
CA TRP A 425 3.08 -1.88 -0.97
C TRP A 425 4.09 -0.76 -1.27
N ARG A 426 4.54 -0.60 -2.52
CA ARG A 426 5.28 0.59 -2.97
C ARG A 426 4.36 1.80 -3.15
N HIS A 427 3.04 1.58 -3.23
CA HIS A 427 2.04 2.63 -3.37
C HIS A 427 1.60 3.19 -2.00
N PRO A 428 1.69 4.50 -1.74
CA PRO A 428 1.28 5.07 -0.45
C PRO A 428 -0.19 4.84 -0.08
N HIS A 429 -1.09 4.79 -1.07
CA HIS A 429 -2.52 4.51 -0.82
C HIS A 429 -2.80 3.08 -0.34
N THR A 430 -1.94 2.10 -0.67
CA THR A 430 -2.00 0.76 -0.07
C THR A 430 -1.81 0.82 1.45
N HIS A 431 -0.85 1.63 1.91
CA HIS A 431 -0.62 1.81 3.34
C HIS A 431 -1.74 2.57 4.03
N SER A 432 -2.26 3.61 3.37
CA SER A 432 -3.43 4.33 3.86
C SER A 432 -4.62 3.40 4.05
N LEU A 433 -4.93 2.57 3.05
CA LEU A 433 -5.98 1.55 3.13
C LEU A 433 -5.74 0.59 4.30
N TYR A 434 -4.53 0.05 4.41
CA TYR A 434 -4.16 -0.88 5.47
C TYR A 434 -4.40 -0.30 6.87
N TRP A 435 -3.86 0.89 7.14
CA TRP A 435 -4.02 1.52 8.45
C TRP A 435 -5.47 1.95 8.70
N ALA A 436 -6.19 2.42 7.68
CA ALA A 436 -7.61 2.73 7.79
C ALA A 436 -8.41 1.50 8.24
N ARG A 437 -8.24 0.38 7.53
CA ARG A 437 -9.01 -0.84 7.80
C ARG A 437 -8.65 -1.46 9.12
N LEU A 438 -7.37 -1.50 9.47
CA LEU A 438 -6.93 -1.99 10.76
C LEU A 438 -7.50 -1.14 11.91
N GLY A 439 -7.58 0.18 11.74
CA GLY A 439 -8.20 1.08 12.72
C GLY A 439 -9.71 0.87 12.87
N VAL A 440 -10.42 0.51 11.80
CA VAL A 440 -11.84 0.17 11.85
C VAL A 440 -12.07 -1.18 12.54
N GLU A 441 -11.25 -2.19 12.24
CA GLU A 441 -11.33 -3.50 12.91
C GLU A 441 -11.06 -3.38 14.41
N GLN A 442 -10.00 -2.66 14.79
CA GLN A 442 -9.64 -2.46 16.19
C GLN A 442 -10.72 -1.74 17.01
N TYR A 443 -11.61 -0.98 16.36
CA TYR A 443 -12.77 -0.39 17.01
C TYR A 443 -13.81 -1.44 17.40
N PHE A 444 -14.11 -2.42 16.53
CA PHE A 444 -15.16 -3.39 16.80
C PHE A 444 -14.86 -4.25 18.03
N ASP A 445 -13.58 -4.40 18.38
CA ASP A 445 -13.13 -5.03 19.62
C ASP A 445 -13.45 -4.22 20.90
N LEU A 446 -13.87 -2.95 20.75
CA LEU A 446 -14.01 -1.99 21.85
C LEU A 446 -15.40 -1.35 21.89
N ARG A 447 -16.11 -1.53 23.01
CA ARG A 447 -17.42 -0.92 23.28
C ARG A 447 -17.32 0.58 23.69
N ASP A 448 -16.65 1.45 22.91
CA ASP A 448 -16.44 2.89 23.22
C ASP A 448 -17.02 3.86 22.16
N GLU A 449 -17.38 5.10 22.56
CA GLU A 449 -18.50 5.90 22.06
C GLU A 449 -18.21 6.93 20.94
N SER A 450 -17.03 6.96 20.31
CA SER A 450 -16.73 7.96 19.25
C SER A 450 -17.08 7.51 17.82
N LYS A 451 -18.35 7.15 17.59
CA LYS A 451 -18.90 6.62 16.32
C LYS A 451 -18.50 7.40 15.05
N VAL A 452 -18.23 8.71 15.18
CA VAL A 452 -17.82 9.60 14.08
C VAL A 452 -16.42 9.28 13.57
N ASP A 453 -15.49 8.88 14.43
CA ASP A 453 -14.11 8.64 14.01
C ASP A 453 -13.99 7.37 13.15
N ILE A 454 -14.83 6.37 13.38
CA ILE A 454 -14.87 5.12 12.59
C ILE A 454 -15.33 5.39 11.16
N LEU A 455 -16.49 6.04 10.98
CA LEU A 455 -17.03 6.33 9.64
C LEU A 455 -16.07 7.20 8.83
N ASN A 456 -15.41 8.17 9.47
CA ASN A 456 -14.36 8.96 8.81
C ASN A 456 -13.13 8.12 8.43
N THR A 457 -12.79 7.10 9.24
CA THR A 457 -11.68 6.18 8.95
C THR A 457 -12.06 5.22 7.83
N GLN A 458 -13.29 4.69 7.81
CA GLN A 458 -13.80 3.88 6.70
C GLN A 458 -13.85 4.67 5.39
N ARG A 459 -14.28 5.95 5.41
CA ARG A 459 -14.21 6.82 4.23
C ARG A 459 -12.80 7.01 3.71
N MET A 460 -11.79 7.04 4.59
CA MET A 460 -10.39 7.09 4.18
C MET A 460 -9.98 5.81 3.45
N ALA A 461 -10.45 4.65 3.91
CA ALA A 461 -10.27 3.38 3.23
C ALA A 461 -10.91 3.42 1.82
N LEU A 462 -12.15 3.91 1.70
CA LEU A 462 -12.85 4.13 0.43
C LEU A 462 -12.06 5.05 -0.52
N HIS A 463 -11.58 6.19 -0.05
CA HIS A 463 -10.76 7.10 -0.87
C HIS A 463 -9.43 6.47 -1.29
N SER A 464 -8.83 5.64 -0.44
CA SER A 464 -7.60 4.93 -0.77
C SER A 464 -7.85 3.90 -1.88
N MET A 465 -8.96 3.17 -1.83
CA MET A 465 -9.37 2.25 -2.88
C MET A 465 -9.64 2.97 -4.21
N GLN A 466 -10.36 4.09 -4.18
CA GLN A 466 -10.59 4.89 -5.38
C GLN A 466 -9.27 5.34 -6.01
N ALA A 467 -8.33 5.81 -5.19
CA ALA A 467 -7.04 6.27 -5.68
C ALA A 467 -6.16 5.12 -6.20
N LEU A 468 -6.29 3.91 -5.66
CA LEU A 468 -5.66 2.71 -6.22
C LEU A 468 -6.30 2.32 -7.57
N SER A 469 -7.60 2.50 -7.78
CA SER A 469 -8.18 2.32 -9.12
C SER A 469 -7.65 3.36 -10.12
N ASP A 470 -7.47 4.61 -9.67
CA ASP A 470 -6.98 5.71 -10.51
C ASP A 470 -5.45 5.63 -10.80
N ALA A 471 -4.66 4.99 -9.93
CA ALA A 471 -3.18 5.07 -9.95
C ALA A 471 -2.43 3.83 -9.39
N GLY A 472 -3.08 2.68 -9.23
CA GLY A 472 -2.55 1.52 -8.50
C GLY A 472 -1.43 0.75 -9.19
N THR A 473 -1.28 0.87 -10.52
CA THR A 473 -0.19 0.22 -11.23
C THR A 473 1.10 0.97 -10.96
N VAL A 474 2.07 0.32 -10.31
CA VAL A 474 3.36 0.92 -9.95
C VAL A 474 4.48 0.44 -10.87
N SER A 475 5.09 1.39 -11.59
CA SER A 475 6.41 1.19 -12.21
C SER A 475 7.45 1.96 -11.41
N PHE A 476 8.56 1.30 -11.06
CA PHE A 476 9.64 1.92 -10.30
C PHE A 476 11.00 1.58 -10.90
N ASN A 477 11.87 2.59 -11.05
CA ASN A 477 13.26 2.45 -11.48
C ASN A 477 14.19 3.24 -10.55
N PRO A 478 15.07 2.56 -9.78
CA PRO A 478 15.92 3.21 -8.79
C PRO A 478 17.06 4.05 -9.40
N PHE A 479 17.34 3.91 -10.70
CA PHE A 479 18.38 4.66 -11.41
C PHE A 479 17.90 6.00 -11.99
N ASN A 480 16.59 6.23 -12.03
CA ASN A 480 16.05 7.51 -12.41
C ASN A 480 16.35 8.57 -11.33
N ARG A 481 16.29 9.85 -11.73
CA ARG A 481 16.52 10.96 -10.82
C ARG A 481 15.48 10.94 -9.67
N PRO A 482 15.84 11.37 -8.45
CA PRO A 482 14.86 11.50 -7.38
C PRO A 482 13.66 12.34 -7.81
N GLY A 483 12.46 11.84 -7.53
CA GLY A 483 11.20 12.43 -8.02
C GLY A 483 10.81 12.03 -9.45
N GLN A 484 11.57 11.16 -10.11
CA GLN A 484 11.25 10.54 -11.40
C GLN A 484 11.41 9.01 -11.36
N GLN A 485 11.55 8.44 -10.17
CA GLN A 485 11.76 7.01 -9.98
C GLN A 485 10.49 6.20 -10.16
N ILE A 486 9.31 6.81 -9.99
CA ILE A 486 8.03 6.11 -9.97
C ILE A 486 7.08 6.69 -11.01
N ASP A 487 6.40 5.82 -11.74
CA ASP A 487 5.27 6.12 -12.59
C ASP A 487 4.05 5.34 -12.09
N LEU A 488 2.89 6.00 -12.07
CA LEU A 488 1.63 5.47 -11.59
C LEU A 488 0.57 5.52 -12.70
N LEU A 489 -0.17 4.43 -12.89
CA LEU A 489 -1.22 4.31 -13.91
C LEU A 489 -2.50 3.71 -13.31
N PRO A 490 -3.67 3.96 -13.92
CA PRO A 490 -4.91 3.31 -13.53
C PRO A 490 -4.80 1.79 -13.60
N ASP A 491 -5.42 1.13 -12.62
CA ASP A 491 -5.32 -0.32 -12.44
C ASP A 491 -6.71 -0.94 -12.19
N PRO A 492 -7.27 -1.64 -13.20
CA PRO A 492 -8.59 -2.25 -13.12
C PRO A 492 -8.73 -3.35 -12.07
N ASP A 493 -7.63 -3.93 -11.57
CA ASP A 493 -7.68 -5.01 -10.57
C ASP A 493 -8.21 -4.52 -9.21
N TYR A 494 -8.26 -3.20 -8.97
CA TYR A 494 -8.82 -2.60 -7.76
C TYR A 494 -10.31 -2.20 -7.87
N ILE A 495 -10.94 -2.35 -9.05
CA ILE A 495 -12.34 -1.92 -9.26
C ILE A 495 -13.31 -2.72 -8.37
N GLU A 496 -13.15 -4.05 -8.32
CA GLU A 496 -13.99 -4.90 -7.46
C GLU A 496 -13.80 -4.57 -5.98
N GLY A 497 -12.55 -4.31 -5.59
CA GLY A 497 -12.22 -3.90 -4.22
C GLY A 497 -12.85 -2.56 -3.83
N TYR A 498 -12.97 -1.62 -4.77
CA TYR A 498 -13.72 -0.38 -4.54
C TYR A 498 -15.21 -0.66 -4.27
N PHE A 499 -15.87 -1.51 -5.07
CA PHE A 499 -17.26 -1.83 -4.80
C PHE A 499 -17.44 -2.57 -3.48
N LYS A 500 -16.54 -3.50 -3.14
CA LYS A 500 -16.55 -4.15 -1.82
C LYS A 500 -16.49 -3.15 -0.67
N ILE A 501 -15.62 -2.14 -0.75
CA ILE A 501 -15.48 -1.17 0.34
C ILE A 501 -16.64 -0.18 0.40
N VAL A 502 -17.27 0.12 -0.74
CA VAL A 502 -18.55 0.85 -0.80
C VAL A 502 -19.62 0.06 -0.05
N ASP A 503 -19.77 -1.23 -0.33
CA ASP A 503 -20.76 -2.10 0.32
C ASP A 503 -20.52 -2.19 1.83
N GLU A 504 -19.26 -2.37 2.26
CA GLU A 504 -18.89 -2.29 3.69
C GLU A 504 -19.29 -0.94 4.30
N THR A 505 -19.01 0.17 3.60
CA THR A 505 -19.30 1.51 4.08
C THR A 505 -20.81 1.75 4.22
N LYS A 506 -21.62 1.26 3.26
CA LYS A 506 -23.08 1.29 3.32
C LYS A 506 -23.61 0.46 4.49
N ALA A 507 -23.12 -0.77 4.64
CA ALA A 507 -23.48 -1.64 5.76
C ALA A 507 -23.20 -0.95 7.11
N MET A 508 -22.00 -0.37 7.27
CA MET A 508 -21.63 0.39 8.47
C MET A 508 -22.47 1.66 8.68
N ALA A 509 -22.86 2.35 7.61
CA ALA A 509 -23.68 3.55 7.69
C ALA A 509 -25.13 3.25 8.11
N ASN A 510 -25.63 2.07 7.74
CA ASN A 510 -26.98 1.60 8.04
C ASN A 510 -27.09 0.87 9.38
N ASP A 511 -25.96 0.47 9.98
CA ASP A 511 -25.91 -0.20 11.27
C ASP A 511 -26.45 0.71 12.41
N GLU A 512 -27.48 0.22 13.11
CA GLU A 512 -28.14 0.95 14.20
C GLU A 512 -27.20 1.24 15.38
N GLN A 513 -26.20 0.39 15.62
CA GLN A 513 -25.19 0.55 16.64
C GLN A 513 -24.18 1.64 16.29
N LEU A 514 -23.87 1.85 15.00
CA LEU A 514 -22.96 2.89 14.52
C LEU A 514 -23.66 4.23 14.24
N GLY A 515 -24.99 4.22 14.19
CA GLY A 515 -25.85 5.39 14.17
C GLY A 515 -26.16 5.87 12.76
N GLN A 516 -27.45 5.84 12.42
CA GLN A 516 -28.00 6.30 11.14
C GLN A 516 -27.68 7.79 10.90
N ARG A 517 -26.63 8.08 10.13
CA ARG A 517 -26.22 9.46 9.81
C ARG A 517 -25.95 9.71 8.33
N ILE A 518 -25.94 8.67 7.52
CA ILE A 518 -25.69 8.79 6.08
C ILE A 518 -26.81 8.06 5.37
N ARG A 519 -27.48 8.74 4.44
CA ARG A 519 -28.48 8.12 3.60
C ARG A 519 -27.80 7.40 2.46
N GLU A 520 -28.32 6.24 2.07
CA GLU A 520 -27.79 5.44 0.96
C GLU A 520 -27.71 6.24 -0.34
N GLU A 521 -28.69 7.12 -0.59
CA GLU A 521 -28.73 8.03 -1.74
C GLU A 521 -27.52 8.99 -1.82
N ALA A 522 -26.75 9.16 -0.73
CA ALA A 522 -25.53 9.96 -0.74
C ALA A 522 -24.37 9.28 -1.49
N PHE A 523 -24.45 7.97 -1.75
CA PHE A 523 -23.43 7.20 -2.46
C PHE A 523 -23.79 6.94 -3.92
N GLU A 524 -25.08 6.94 -4.29
CA GLU A 524 -25.56 6.65 -5.66
C GLU A 524 -24.85 7.49 -6.74
N GLY A 525 -24.78 8.81 -6.54
CA GLY A 525 -24.10 9.68 -7.50
C GLY A 525 -22.58 9.45 -7.58
N GLY A 526 -21.95 8.95 -6.51
CA GLY A 526 -20.53 8.57 -6.50
C GLY A 526 -20.28 7.24 -7.20
N GLU A 527 -21.20 6.28 -7.02
CA GLU A 527 -21.15 4.97 -7.66
C GLU A 527 -21.40 5.01 -9.16
N GLU A 528 -22.38 5.80 -9.62
CA GLU A 528 -22.61 6.03 -11.05
C GLU A 528 -21.32 6.54 -11.72
N ASN A 529 -20.71 7.59 -11.15
CA ASN A 529 -19.46 8.17 -11.66
C ASN A 529 -18.30 7.18 -11.62
N PHE A 530 -18.21 6.36 -10.57
CA PHE A 530 -17.17 5.34 -10.49
C PHE A 530 -17.40 4.19 -11.49
N LEU A 531 -18.64 3.77 -11.73
CA LEU A 531 -18.96 2.78 -12.77
C LEU A 531 -18.56 3.27 -14.16
N GLN A 532 -18.81 4.54 -14.47
CA GLN A 532 -18.28 5.16 -15.71
C GLN A 532 -16.76 5.03 -15.78
N LYS A 533 -16.02 5.40 -14.72
CA LYS A 533 -14.57 5.20 -14.64
C LYS A 533 -14.16 3.73 -14.76
N ALA A 534 -14.90 2.81 -14.15
CA ALA A 534 -14.63 1.38 -14.21
C ALA A 534 -14.71 0.86 -15.64
N VAL A 535 -15.70 1.31 -16.41
CA VAL A 535 -15.79 1.04 -17.86
C VAL A 535 -14.57 1.59 -18.59
N LEU A 536 -14.21 2.85 -18.33
CA LEU A 536 -13.06 3.51 -18.96
C LEU A 536 -11.74 2.78 -18.67
N TYR A 537 -11.47 2.50 -17.40
CA TYR A 537 -10.23 1.86 -16.97
C TYR A 537 -10.14 0.42 -17.43
N SER A 538 -11.24 -0.34 -17.37
CA SER A 538 -11.27 -1.70 -17.90
C SER A 538 -11.04 -1.72 -19.41
N PHE A 539 -11.59 -0.75 -20.15
CA PHE A 539 -11.40 -0.66 -21.59
C PHE A 539 -9.97 -0.26 -21.98
N LEU A 540 -9.38 0.68 -21.24
CA LEU A 540 -8.05 1.23 -21.54
C LEU A 540 -6.91 0.36 -20.98
N TYR A 541 -7.01 -0.13 -19.75
CA TYR A 541 -5.92 -0.78 -19.02
C TYR A 541 -6.22 -2.25 -18.69
N GLY A 542 -7.48 -2.67 -18.77
CA GLY A 542 -7.92 -4.02 -18.40
C GLY A 542 -8.21 -4.88 -19.60
N SER A 543 -9.32 -5.62 -19.54
CA SER A 543 -9.79 -6.47 -20.62
C SER A 543 -11.12 -5.99 -21.18
N ARG A 544 -11.34 -6.23 -22.49
CA ARG A 544 -12.62 -5.94 -23.13
C ARG A 544 -13.82 -6.61 -22.44
N PRO A 545 -13.77 -7.90 -22.03
CA PRO A 545 -14.87 -8.52 -21.29
C PRO A 545 -15.19 -7.83 -19.96
N GLN A 546 -14.16 -7.35 -19.25
CA GLN A 546 -14.34 -6.60 -18.00
C GLN A 546 -15.03 -5.24 -18.26
N ALA A 547 -14.63 -4.55 -19.34
CA ALA A 547 -15.28 -3.31 -19.75
C ALA A 547 -16.75 -3.52 -20.15
N GLU A 548 -17.05 -4.60 -20.90
CA GLU A 548 -18.42 -4.99 -21.27
C GLU A 548 -19.26 -5.31 -20.02
N TYR A 549 -18.69 -6.02 -19.04
CA TYR A 549 -19.35 -6.32 -17.77
C TYR A 549 -19.76 -5.05 -17.01
N TYR A 550 -18.83 -4.13 -16.77
CA TYR A 550 -19.16 -2.89 -16.05
C TYR A 550 -20.06 -1.96 -16.85
N TYR A 551 -20.00 -2.00 -18.19
CA TYR A 551 -20.89 -1.21 -19.02
C TYR A 551 -22.33 -1.73 -18.95
N GLN A 552 -22.50 -3.05 -18.99
CA GLN A 552 -23.82 -3.66 -18.79
C GLN A 552 -24.36 -3.33 -17.40
N ARG A 553 -23.53 -3.44 -16.35
CA ARG A 553 -23.91 -3.05 -14.99
C ARG A 553 -24.34 -1.59 -14.88
N LEU A 554 -23.60 -0.67 -15.52
CA LEU A 554 -23.96 0.76 -15.56
C LEU A 554 -25.33 0.99 -16.22
N ILE A 555 -25.60 0.29 -17.32
CA ILE A 555 -26.92 0.34 -18.00
C ILE A 555 -28.00 -0.19 -17.08
N ASP A 556 -27.81 -1.37 -16.49
CA ASP A 556 -28.82 -2.04 -15.67
C ASP A 556 -29.18 -1.23 -14.40
N GLU A 557 -28.21 -0.56 -13.79
CA GLU A 557 -28.41 0.18 -12.53
C GLU A 557 -28.87 1.64 -12.73
N TYR A 558 -28.42 2.32 -13.80
CA TYR A 558 -28.57 3.78 -13.92
C TYR A 558 -29.28 4.27 -15.19
N SER A 559 -29.76 3.39 -16.07
CA SER A 559 -30.49 3.80 -17.28
C SER A 559 -31.77 4.59 -16.98
N GLU A 560 -32.45 4.34 -15.85
CA GLU A 560 -33.76 4.94 -15.52
C GLU A 560 -33.70 5.99 -14.39
N SER A 561 -32.55 6.21 -13.77
CA SER A 561 -32.42 6.98 -12.52
C SER A 561 -31.19 7.90 -12.42
N GLY A 562 -30.17 7.70 -13.28
CA GLY A 562 -28.86 8.37 -13.18
C GLY A 562 -28.79 9.80 -13.75
N GLN A 563 -27.65 10.48 -13.52
CA GLN A 563 -27.39 11.83 -14.04
C GLN A 563 -27.43 11.89 -15.57
N ALA A 564 -27.13 10.78 -16.26
CA ALA A 564 -27.19 10.70 -17.72
C ALA A 564 -28.55 10.22 -18.27
N TYR A 565 -29.51 9.82 -17.42
CA TYR A 565 -30.88 9.45 -17.85
C TYR A 565 -31.53 10.58 -18.64
N THR A 566 -31.33 11.83 -18.21
CA THR A 566 -31.90 13.01 -18.89
C THR A 566 -31.33 13.22 -20.30
N ARG A 567 -30.22 12.56 -20.65
CA ARG A 567 -29.53 12.65 -21.95
C ARG A 567 -29.59 11.37 -22.78
N GLY A 568 -30.13 10.26 -22.25
CA GLY A 568 -30.26 8.97 -22.97
C GLY A 568 -28.93 8.35 -23.40
N ILE A 569 -27.85 8.62 -22.65
CA ILE A 569 -26.48 8.29 -23.08
C ILE A 569 -26.19 6.79 -22.98
N TYR A 570 -26.69 6.12 -21.93
CA TYR A 570 -26.34 4.72 -21.65
C TYR A 570 -27.03 3.71 -22.58
N GLU A 571 -28.24 4.01 -23.07
CA GLU A 571 -29.01 3.07 -23.91
C GLU A 571 -28.67 3.16 -25.40
N ASN A 572 -28.10 4.27 -25.86
CA ASN A 572 -27.97 4.59 -27.29
C ASN A 572 -26.54 4.50 -27.82
N LEU A 573 -25.55 4.25 -26.95
CA LEU A 573 -24.14 4.18 -27.33
C LEU A 573 -23.62 2.73 -27.28
N SER A 574 -22.77 2.37 -28.25
CA SER A 574 -21.90 1.20 -28.10
C SER A 574 -20.90 1.43 -26.96
N LEU A 575 -20.29 0.37 -26.44
CA LEU A 575 -19.22 0.49 -25.43
C LEU A 575 -18.12 1.44 -25.92
N GLU A 576 -17.71 1.31 -27.17
CA GLU A 576 -16.72 2.18 -27.78
C GLU A 576 -17.19 3.63 -27.81
N ASP A 577 -18.39 3.91 -28.32
CA ASP A 577 -18.93 5.27 -28.39
C ASP A 577 -19.11 5.90 -27.01
N PHE A 578 -19.48 5.09 -26.02
CA PHE A 578 -19.59 5.50 -24.63
C PHE A 578 -18.23 5.86 -24.03
N VAL A 579 -17.21 5.02 -24.22
CA VAL A 579 -15.83 5.32 -23.78
C VAL A 579 -15.31 6.58 -24.46
N ALA A 580 -15.56 6.75 -25.76
CA ALA A 580 -15.29 8.01 -26.44
C ALA A 580 -15.96 9.17 -25.71
N TRP A 581 -17.28 9.09 -25.53
CA TRP A 581 -18.06 10.13 -24.87
C TRP A 581 -17.49 10.52 -23.52
N MET A 582 -17.15 9.56 -22.65
CA MET A 582 -16.55 9.83 -21.33
C MET A 582 -15.23 10.59 -21.45
N ILE A 583 -14.36 10.14 -22.35
CA ILE A 583 -13.08 10.80 -22.60
C ILE A 583 -13.31 12.25 -23.09
N TYR A 584 -14.43 12.54 -23.75
CA TYR A 584 -14.79 13.89 -24.20
C TYR A 584 -15.50 14.77 -23.17
N ASP A 585 -16.37 14.20 -22.31
CA ASP A 585 -17.19 14.95 -21.34
C ASP A 585 -16.38 15.34 -20.10
N ASP A 586 -15.36 14.54 -19.74
CA ASP A 586 -14.52 14.73 -18.54
C ASP A 586 -13.39 15.78 -18.72
N ASP A 587 -13.59 16.79 -19.58
CA ASP A 587 -12.70 17.96 -19.77
C ASP A 587 -11.22 17.67 -20.15
N LEU A 588 -10.84 16.44 -20.52
CA LEU A 588 -9.49 16.12 -21.02
C LEU A 588 -9.06 17.04 -22.18
N GLY A 589 -10.03 17.48 -22.98
CA GLY A 589 -9.82 18.34 -24.14
C GLY A 589 -8.86 17.71 -25.17
N ARG A 590 -8.39 18.52 -26.12
CA ARG A 590 -7.35 18.10 -27.07
C ARG A 590 -6.06 17.56 -26.40
N PRO A 591 -5.56 18.16 -25.29
CA PRO A 591 -4.33 17.69 -24.64
C PRO A 591 -4.44 16.31 -24.00
N GLY A 592 -5.52 16.02 -23.28
CA GLY A 592 -5.73 14.72 -22.65
C GLY A 592 -5.90 13.58 -23.66
N MET A 593 -6.51 13.88 -24.81
CA MET A 593 -6.62 12.96 -25.95
C MET A 593 -5.27 12.63 -26.58
N ILE A 594 -4.43 13.65 -26.79
CA ILE A 594 -3.06 13.46 -27.25
C ILE A 594 -2.29 12.63 -26.23
N SER A 595 -2.45 12.91 -24.94
CA SER A 595 -1.80 12.16 -23.87
C SER A 595 -2.21 10.70 -23.87
N LEU A 596 -3.51 10.40 -23.99
CA LEU A 596 -4.00 9.03 -24.03
C LEU A 596 -3.46 8.25 -25.25
N ILE A 597 -3.55 8.85 -26.44
CA ILE A 597 -3.02 8.26 -27.67
C ILE A 597 -1.52 8.02 -27.56
N ASN A 598 -0.78 9.02 -27.04
CA ASN A 598 0.66 8.90 -26.81
C ASN A 598 0.99 7.79 -25.81
N SER A 599 0.26 7.67 -24.69
CA SER A 599 0.46 6.58 -23.73
C SER A 599 0.30 5.21 -24.38
N ARG A 600 -0.66 5.04 -25.31
CA ARG A 600 -0.81 3.79 -26.06
C ARG A 600 0.32 3.55 -27.05
N PHE A 601 0.83 4.59 -27.71
CA PHE A 601 2.04 4.46 -28.53
C PHE A 601 3.24 4.04 -27.69
N ILE A 602 3.50 4.71 -26.57
CA ILE A 602 4.60 4.37 -25.65
C ILE A 602 4.48 2.93 -25.20
N GLU A 603 3.28 2.46 -24.84
CA GLU A 603 3.09 1.08 -24.40
C GLU A 603 3.25 0.06 -25.53
N ALA A 604 2.77 0.38 -26.73
CA ALA A 604 3.02 -0.41 -27.92
C ALA A 604 4.53 -0.55 -28.16
N TYR A 605 5.33 0.49 -27.97
CA TYR A 605 6.78 0.43 -28.18
C TYR A 605 7.49 -0.31 -27.04
N ARG A 606 7.13 0.00 -25.80
CA ARG A 606 7.76 -0.52 -24.59
C ARG A 606 7.48 -2.00 -24.35
N GLN A 607 6.22 -2.42 -24.40
CA GLN A 607 5.85 -3.82 -24.18
C GLN A 607 5.76 -4.61 -25.49
N GLY A 608 5.30 -3.96 -26.56
CA GLY A 608 5.09 -4.60 -27.84
C GLY A 608 6.39 -4.77 -28.64
N LEU A 609 6.99 -3.67 -29.10
CA LEU A 609 8.18 -3.74 -29.95
C LEU A 609 9.43 -4.24 -29.19
N ALA A 610 9.63 -3.78 -27.95
CA ALA A 610 10.85 -4.12 -27.20
C ALA A 610 10.94 -5.61 -26.82
N SER A 611 9.82 -6.34 -26.74
CA SER A 611 9.83 -7.76 -26.41
C SER A 611 10.26 -8.66 -27.57
N GLY A 612 10.24 -8.16 -28.82
CA GLY A 612 10.84 -8.81 -29.98
C GLY A 612 10.25 -10.18 -30.36
N ASN A 613 9.07 -10.52 -29.84
CA ASN A 613 8.43 -11.83 -30.02
C ASN A 613 6.97 -11.70 -30.49
N VAL A 614 6.35 -12.83 -30.85
CA VAL A 614 5.00 -12.88 -31.43
C VAL A 614 3.94 -12.30 -30.48
N ARG A 615 4.05 -12.58 -29.17
CA ARG A 615 3.14 -12.04 -28.16
C ARG A 615 3.32 -10.53 -28.01
N GLY A 616 4.56 -10.06 -28.07
CA GLY A 616 4.89 -8.64 -28.17
C GLY A 616 4.17 -7.94 -29.32
N MET A 617 4.21 -8.53 -30.51
CA MET A 617 3.52 -7.98 -31.67
C MET A 617 1.99 -7.96 -31.52
N GLN A 618 1.41 -8.88 -30.74
CA GLN A 618 -0.02 -8.82 -30.40
C GLN A 618 -0.31 -7.61 -29.49
N VAL A 619 0.50 -7.38 -28.46
CA VAL A 619 0.38 -6.22 -27.55
C VAL A 619 0.56 -4.90 -28.31
N PHE A 620 1.54 -4.86 -29.23
CA PHE A 620 1.76 -3.72 -30.12
C PHE A 620 0.49 -3.41 -30.93
N ASN A 621 -0.05 -4.41 -31.62
CA ASN A 621 -1.22 -4.25 -32.48
C ASN A 621 -2.47 -3.85 -31.69
N GLN A 622 -2.67 -4.40 -30.50
CA GLN A 622 -3.79 -4.05 -29.62
C GLN A 622 -3.74 -2.57 -29.21
N ASN A 623 -2.59 -2.11 -28.70
CA ASN A 623 -2.42 -0.72 -28.31
C ASN A 623 -2.52 0.23 -29.50
N LEU A 624 -1.98 -0.15 -30.67
CA LEU A 624 -2.09 0.65 -31.88
C LEU A 624 -3.54 0.75 -32.37
N ALA A 625 -4.29 -0.35 -32.34
CA ALA A 625 -5.71 -0.37 -32.70
C ALA A 625 -6.54 0.52 -31.76
N LEU A 626 -6.27 0.45 -30.45
CA LEU A 626 -6.91 1.31 -29.46
C LEU A 626 -6.59 2.79 -29.71
N ALA A 627 -5.32 3.13 -29.90
CA ALA A 627 -4.88 4.48 -30.24
C ALA A 627 -5.57 5.00 -31.53
N GLN A 628 -5.66 4.15 -32.54
CA GLN A 628 -6.27 4.50 -33.83
C GLN A 628 -7.79 4.68 -33.72
N ASN A 629 -8.47 3.87 -32.92
CA ASN A 629 -9.89 4.03 -32.65
C ASN A 629 -10.15 5.36 -31.93
N VAL A 630 -9.41 5.63 -30.85
CA VAL A 630 -9.49 6.88 -30.08
C VAL A 630 -9.21 8.11 -30.98
N HIS A 631 -8.17 8.05 -31.83
CA HIS A 631 -7.85 9.10 -32.80
C HIS A 631 -8.97 9.36 -33.81
N ARG A 632 -9.56 8.29 -34.36
CA ARG A 632 -10.64 8.36 -35.33
C ARG A 632 -11.87 9.02 -34.72
N MET A 633 -12.29 8.54 -33.55
CA MET A 633 -13.45 9.04 -32.84
C MET A 633 -13.32 10.54 -32.55
N TYR A 634 -12.11 11.01 -32.22
CA TYR A 634 -11.85 12.43 -31.96
C TYR A 634 -12.04 13.27 -33.22
N ASN A 635 -11.41 12.86 -34.32
CA ASN A 635 -11.46 13.63 -35.55
C ASN A 635 -12.83 13.60 -36.23
N GLU A 636 -13.60 12.52 -36.08
CA GLU A 636 -14.98 12.42 -36.55
C GLU A 636 -15.91 13.44 -35.84
N LYS A 637 -15.76 13.62 -34.52
CA LYS A 637 -16.53 14.63 -33.76
C LYS A 637 -16.24 16.07 -34.22
N PHE A 638 -14.98 16.39 -34.54
CA PHE A 638 -14.58 17.70 -35.09
C PHE A 638 -14.60 17.75 -36.63
N SER A 639 -15.36 16.85 -37.26
CA SER A 639 -15.60 16.86 -38.70
C SER A 639 -16.73 17.81 -39.12
N TYR A 640 -17.65 18.14 -38.20
CA TYR A 640 -18.77 19.04 -38.44
C TYR A 640 -18.34 20.51 -38.27
N GLU A 641 -18.57 21.32 -39.29
CA GLU A 641 -18.37 22.77 -39.30
C GLU A 641 -19.29 23.45 -38.27
N THR A 642 -18.87 23.47 -37.01
CA THR A 642 -19.45 24.44 -36.06
C THR A 642 -18.94 25.81 -36.48
N GLY A 643 -19.84 26.79 -36.64
CA GLY A 643 -19.56 28.16 -37.11
C GLY A 643 -18.61 28.99 -36.23
N LEU A 644 -17.84 28.34 -35.36
CA LEU A 644 -16.73 28.86 -34.57
C LEU A 644 -15.36 28.53 -35.20
N ASP A 645 -15.29 27.79 -36.32
CA ASP A 645 -14.04 27.50 -37.05
C ASP A 645 -13.54 28.73 -37.85
N VAL A 646 -13.20 29.81 -37.13
CA VAL A 646 -12.44 30.93 -37.66
C VAL A 646 -10.97 30.52 -37.72
N GLY A 647 -10.65 29.56 -38.61
CA GLY A 647 -9.28 29.12 -38.87
C GLY A 647 -9.09 27.62 -39.02
N GLY A 648 -9.82 26.98 -39.93
CA GLY A 648 -9.52 25.69 -40.57
C GLY A 648 -8.77 24.66 -39.72
N GLY A 649 -9.49 23.84 -38.95
CA GLY A 649 -8.97 22.58 -38.42
C GLY A 649 -8.08 22.66 -37.18
N ARG A 650 -8.00 23.79 -36.48
CA ARG A 650 -7.21 23.95 -35.24
C ARG A 650 -7.64 23.03 -34.09
N LEU A 651 -8.86 22.50 -34.13
CA LEU A 651 -9.38 21.56 -33.15
C LEU A 651 -9.07 20.09 -33.47
N ARG A 652 -8.63 19.72 -34.68
CA ARG A 652 -8.33 18.33 -35.05
C ARG A 652 -6.97 17.86 -34.49
N LEU A 653 -6.84 16.55 -34.31
CA LEU A 653 -5.54 15.93 -34.00
C LEU A 653 -4.67 15.86 -35.27
N PRO A 654 -3.33 15.90 -35.12
CA PRO A 654 -2.43 15.60 -36.23
C PRO A 654 -2.74 14.22 -36.85
N PRO A 655 -2.30 13.95 -38.10
CA PRO A 655 -2.43 12.62 -38.70
C PRO A 655 -1.90 11.52 -37.77
N PHE A 656 -2.60 10.39 -37.69
CA PHE A 656 -2.26 9.29 -36.77
C PHE A 656 -0.82 8.80 -36.96
N SER A 657 -0.37 8.66 -38.21
CA SER A 657 1.01 8.28 -38.53
C SER A 657 2.03 9.29 -38.01
N GLN A 658 1.73 10.59 -38.08
CA GLN A 658 2.61 11.62 -37.57
C GLN A 658 2.72 11.53 -36.05
N MET A 659 1.59 11.35 -35.35
CA MET A 659 1.61 11.17 -33.89
C MET A 659 2.39 9.92 -33.47
N ALA A 660 2.25 8.81 -34.19
CA ALA A 660 3.02 7.58 -33.95
C ALA A 660 4.53 7.82 -34.17
N GLU A 661 4.91 8.49 -35.25
CA GLU A 661 6.31 8.84 -35.54
C GLU A 661 6.89 9.80 -34.49
N ASP A 662 6.12 10.80 -34.06
CA ASP A 662 6.50 11.74 -33.00
C ASP A 662 6.70 11.04 -31.66
N ALA A 663 5.74 10.19 -31.26
CA ALA A 663 5.81 9.42 -30.02
C ALA A 663 6.99 8.43 -30.04
N PHE A 664 7.27 7.78 -31.18
CA PHE A 664 8.40 6.86 -31.28
C PHE A 664 9.76 7.59 -31.20
N ALA A 665 9.90 8.75 -31.85
CA ALA A 665 11.10 9.57 -31.73
C ALA A 665 11.31 10.09 -30.29
N GLN A 666 10.23 10.50 -29.62
CA GLN A 666 10.27 10.89 -28.22
C GLN A 666 10.65 9.70 -27.33
N PHE A 667 10.00 8.54 -27.51
CA PHE A 667 10.32 7.30 -26.80
C PHE A 667 11.80 6.94 -26.92
N MET A 668 12.39 7.06 -28.13
CA MET A 668 13.80 6.76 -28.36
C MET A 668 14.75 7.72 -27.63
N THR A 669 14.34 8.95 -27.36
CA THR A 669 15.17 9.96 -26.64
C THR A 669 14.85 10.09 -25.16
N ASP A 670 13.72 9.52 -24.70
CA ASP A 670 13.29 9.61 -23.31
C ASP A 670 14.09 8.66 -22.42
N ARG A 671 14.94 9.25 -21.58
CA ARG A 671 15.81 8.53 -20.65
C ARG A 671 15.07 7.89 -19.47
N LYS A 672 13.77 8.15 -19.30
CA LYS A 672 12.93 7.40 -18.37
C LYS A 672 12.84 5.93 -18.76
N HIS A 673 12.95 5.63 -20.06
CA HIS A 673 12.99 4.28 -20.57
C HIS A 673 14.43 3.76 -20.66
N ASP A 674 14.65 2.55 -20.16
CA ASP A 674 15.97 1.91 -20.20
C ASP A 674 16.50 1.85 -21.64
N LEU A 675 17.81 2.09 -21.80
CA LEU A 675 18.46 2.12 -23.11
C LEU A 675 18.22 0.82 -23.88
N PHE A 676 18.31 -0.34 -23.24
CA PHE A 676 18.14 -1.63 -23.92
C PHE A 676 16.70 -1.88 -24.37
N ILE A 677 15.71 -1.39 -23.60
CA ILE A 677 14.30 -1.45 -24.02
C ILE A 677 14.12 -0.63 -25.31
N ARG A 678 14.66 0.61 -25.35
CA ARG A 678 14.60 1.47 -26.54
C ARG A 678 15.34 0.85 -27.73
N LEU A 679 16.52 0.27 -27.51
CA LEU A 679 17.29 -0.42 -28.56
C LEU A 679 16.56 -1.65 -29.10
N ASN A 680 15.93 -2.45 -28.24
CA ASN A 680 15.15 -3.62 -28.68
C ASN A 680 13.90 -3.20 -29.47
N ALA A 681 13.20 -2.16 -29.02
CA ALA A 681 12.06 -1.61 -29.75
C ALA A 681 12.49 -1.09 -31.14
N TYR A 682 13.61 -0.37 -31.21
CA TYR A 682 14.20 0.06 -32.47
C TYR A 682 14.55 -1.13 -33.37
N ARG A 683 15.21 -2.15 -32.84
CA ARG A 683 15.57 -3.35 -33.62
C ARG A 683 14.34 -4.03 -34.23
N THR A 684 13.26 -4.16 -33.47
CA THR A 684 12.01 -4.73 -33.98
C THR A 684 11.38 -3.83 -35.05
N ALA A 685 11.35 -2.51 -34.84
CA ALA A 685 10.88 -1.55 -35.84
C ALA A 685 11.74 -1.57 -37.12
N TYR A 686 13.06 -1.69 -36.98
CA TYR A 686 14.02 -1.80 -38.06
C TYR A 686 13.77 -3.06 -38.90
N ILE A 687 13.55 -4.20 -38.28
CA ILE A 687 13.27 -5.46 -38.99
C ILE A 687 11.94 -5.40 -39.74
N ASN A 688 10.94 -4.72 -39.17
CA ASN A 688 9.58 -4.62 -39.71
C ASN A 688 9.32 -3.34 -40.53
N TYR A 689 10.37 -2.64 -40.98
CA TYR A 689 10.26 -1.29 -41.57
C TYR A 689 9.32 -1.17 -42.78
N GLN A 690 9.06 -2.27 -43.50
CA GLN A 690 8.17 -2.29 -44.67
C GLN A 690 6.69 -2.22 -44.29
N SER A 691 6.30 -2.87 -43.20
CA SER A 691 4.92 -2.85 -42.68
C SER A 691 4.72 -1.76 -41.62
N LEU A 692 5.80 -1.32 -40.97
CA LEU A 692 5.79 -0.32 -39.91
C LEU A 692 6.95 0.67 -40.11
N PRO A 693 6.77 1.77 -40.86
CA PRO A 693 7.87 2.65 -41.26
C PRO A 693 8.33 3.61 -40.14
N LEU A 694 8.27 3.21 -38.86
CA LEU A 694 8.74 4.02 -37.73
C LEU A 694 10.26 4.24 -37.78
N ALA A 695 11.04 3.19 -38.00
CA ALA A 695 12.50 3.28 -38.08
C ALA A 695 12.97 4.25 -39.19
N PRO A 696 12.61 4.08 -40.48
CA PRO A 696 13.07 4.96 -41.56
C PRO A 696 12.57 6.40 -41.47
N ARG A 697 11.42 6.65 -40.83
CA ARG A 697 10.85 8.01 -40.74
C ARG A 697 11.32 8.80 -39.53
N THR A 698 11.81 8.13 -38.50
CA THR A 698 12.20 8.79 -37.24
C THR A 698 13.69 8.82 -36.99
N TYR A 699 14.48 7.96 -37.66
CA TYR A 699 15.91 7.74 -37.36
C TYR A 699 16.71 9.03 -37.15
N ARG A 700 16.60 9.99 -38.09
CA ARG A 700 17.31 11.28 -38.05
C ARG A 700 16.93 12.23 -36.91
N ARG A 701 15.89 11.90 -36.15
CA ARG A 701 15.36 12.73 -35.06
C ARG A 701 16.00 12.39 -33.71
N TRP A 702 16.64 11.22 -33.58
CA TRP A 702 17.07 10.68 -32.29
C TRP A 702 18.41 9.94 -32.30
N GLU A 703 18.88 9.47 -33.46
CA GLU A 703 20.14 8.74 -33.65
C GLU A 703 21.34 9.42 -33.01
N GLN A 704 21.46 10.75 -33.11
CA GLN A 704 22.60 11.47 -32.55
C GLN A 704 22.61 11.41 -31.02
N ALA A 705 21.44 11.61 -30.41
CA ALA A 705 21.26 11.57 -28.96
C ALA A 705 21.48 10.17 -28.40
N VAL A 706 20.91 9.15 -29.06
CA VAL A 706 21.02 7.75 -28.63
C VAL A 706 22.43 7.20 -28.88
N SER A 707 23.11 7.59 -29.96
CA SER A 707 24.51 7.17 -30.23
C SER A 707 25.43 7.53 -29.07
N ALA A 708 25.28 8.72 -28.48
CA ALA A 708 26.08 9.13 -27.32
C ALA A 708 25.83 8.23 -26.10
N GLU A 709 24.58 7.80 -25.89
CA GLU A 709 24.20 6.89 -24.80
C GLU A 709 24.73 5.47 -25.03
N VAL A 710 24.67 4.99 -26.27
CA VAL A 710 25.22 3.68 -26.67
C VAL A 710 26.73 3.63 -26.48
N VAL A 711 27.47 4.67 -26.87
CA VAL A 711 28.92 4.78 -26.62
C VAL A 711 29.21 4.82 -25.13
N ALA A 712 28.45 5.59 -24.35
CA ALA A 712 28.61 5.66 -22.90
C ALA A 712 28.34 4.30 -22.22
N ALA A 713 27.45 3.49 -22.80
CA ALA A 713 27.19 2.12 -22.37
C ALA A 713 28.22 1.08 -22.88
N GLY A 714 29.24 1.51 -23.65
CA GLY A 714 30.35 0.65 -24.10
C GLY A 714 30.06 -0.14 -25.40
N PHE A 715 29.06 0.26 -26.18
CA PHE A 715 28.68 -0.42 -27.43
C PHE A 715 29.00 0.43 -28.66
N ASP A 716 29.13 -0.23 -29.82
CA ASP A 716 29.27 0.43 -31.12
C ASP A 716 27.89 0.89 -31.65
N PRO A 717 27.65 2.21 -31.84
CA PRO A 717 26.41 2.72 -32.40
C PRO A 717 26.08 2.14 -33.78
N ALA A 718 27.08 1.88 -34.63
CA ALA A 718 26.85 1.33 -35.96
C ALA A 718 26.22 -0.07 -35.92
N VAL A 719 26.43 -0.81 -34.82
CA VAL A 719 25.86 -2.14 -34.59
C VAL A 719 24.55 -2.07 -33.81
N ALA A 720 24.47 -1.20 -32.80
CA ALA A 720 23.30 -1.13 -31.91
C ALA A 720 22.10 -0.43 -32.55
N ILE A 721 22.34 0.57 -33.39
CA ILE A 721 21.30 1.36 -34.07
C ILE A 721 21.64 1.54 -35.57
N PRO A 722 21.68 0.44 -36.35
CA PRO A 722 22.04 0.52 -37.76
C PRO A 722 21.06 1.40 -38.55
N GLU A 723 21.56 2.14 -39.55
CA GLU A 723 20.73 3.03 -40.37
C GLU A 723 19.71 2.22 -41.19
N PRO A 724 18.39 2.52 -41.10
CA PRO A 724 17.35 1.76 -41.78
C PRO A 724 17.29 2.06 -43.28
N PRO A 725 16.84 1.11 -44.13
CA PRO A 725 16.64 1.38 -45.55
C PRO A 725 15.60 2.49 -45.77
N ASN A 726 15.85 3.38 -46.74
CA ASN A 726 14.95 4.49 -47.12
C ASN A 726 14.71 5.53 -46.01
N VAL A 727 15.77 5.95 -45.31
CA VAL A 727 15.68 7.04 -44.33
C VAL A 727 15.10 8.29 -44.98
N VAL A 728 14.08 8.87 -44.34
CA VAL A 728 13.52 10.15 -44.74
C VAL A 728 14.41 11.25 -44.19
N GLU A 729 15.03 12.04 -45.07
CA GLU A 729 15.72 13.27 -44.67
C GLU A 729 14.68 14.27 -44.14
N THR A 730 14.88 14.81 -42.94
CA THR A 730 13.92 15.72 -42.30
C THR A 730 13.64 16.93 -43.19
N VAL A 731 12.36 17.15 -43.52
CA VAL A 731 11.88 18.38 -44.15
C VAL A 731 11.78 19.47 -43.07
N GLU A 732 12.55 20.54 -43.19
CA GLU A 732 12.25 21.80 -42.49
C GLU A 732 10.87 22.30 -42.91
N GLY A 733 9.91 22.36 -41.98
CA GLY A 733 8.62 22.96 -42.29
C GLY A 733 7.48 22.69 -41.33
N ALA A 734 7.55 23.21 -40.09
CA ALA A 734 6.38 23.59 -39.29
C ALA A 734 6.83 24.33 -38.01
N GLY A 735 7.44 25.51 -38.17
CA GLY A 735 7.92 26.30 -37.04
C GLY A 735 8.20 27.76 -37.39
N GLY A 736 7.46 28.32 -38.35
CA GLY A 736 7.45 29.77 -38.53
C GLY A 736 6.68 30.40 -37.38
N GLN A 737 7.38 30.94 -36.38
CA GLN A 737 6.82 31.97 -35.51
C GLN A 737 6.34 33.12 -36.41
N GLN A 738 5.05 33.16 -36.73
CA GLN A 738 4.42 34.38 -37.19
C GLN A 738 4.45 35.36 -36.01
N GLY A 739 5.39 36.30 -36.07
CA GLY A 739 5.42 37.45 -35.19
C GLY A 739 4.05 38.12 -35.18
N GLY A 740 3.53 38.37 -33.99
CA GLY A 740 2.24 39.01 -33.80
C GLY A 740 2.18 40.34 -34.54
N ALA A 741 1.31 40.41 -35.54
CA ALA A 741 0.94 41.68 -36.14
C ALA A 741 0.14 42.47 -35.10
N THR A 742 0.72 43.57 -34.62
CA THR A 742 0.04 44.58 -33.82
C THR A 742 -1.10 45.17 -34.65
N ILE A 743 -2.34 44.83 -34.30
CA ILE A 743 -3.52 45.52 -34.84
C ILE A 743 -3.61 46.86 -34.13
N GLN A 744 -3.24 47.94 -34.82
CA GLN A 744 -3.62 49.29 -34.41
C GLN A 744 -5.14 49.44 -34.53
N ARG A 745 -5.78 49.83 -33.43
CA ARG A 745 -7.18 50.29 -33.42
C ARG A 745 -7.31 51.55 -34.26
N GLN A 746 -8.23 51.53 -35.23
CA GLN A 746 -9.03 52.68 -35.62
C GLN A 746 -10.50 52.35 -35.38
#